data_AF-A0A3B8W4S6-F1
#
_entry.id   AF-A0A3B8W4S6-F1
#
_cell.length_a   1.000
_cell.length_b   1.000
_cell.length_c   1.000
_cell.angle_alpha   90.00
_cell.angle_beta   90.00
_cell.angle_gamma   90.00
#
_symmetry.space_group_name_H-M   'P 1'
#
loop_
_entity.id
_entity.type
_entity.pdbx_description
1 polymer ?
#
loop_
_entity_poly.entity_id
_entity_poly.type
_entity_poly.pdbx_seq_one_letter_code
_entity_poly.pdbx_strand_id
1 'polypeptide(L)'
;MNAKLVIFLLLCCSSVVAQVKNVAKTSLQTAASWHPELDLRTDVAVIYYTQDYASKISQWRTKGYVVHFMMGVSHGDYKEYFDGRYDGVTHWDEAQTDSLGNIIWYNQKDSLPYVVPTPNYANYLKTIVTKAISLGVDAIHFEEPEFWARAGYSKQFVKEWQQNSGIKWISPETSPSIAYQMNKLKYRLYFEILEELIDYAKSYAQSMSHTIECYVPTHSIINYSASKIVSPEVRVSSIKGCDGYIGQVLAGTSSQPVFYNGIQKRRVFENAFIEYASLFGLAAPQNKKLFFLSDPMDNAPDAWSNYEKGYRSTFAAQMLYPEVNNFQVMLWPENVFQVNQETASRRDWVGSKINEEYATQVQILNNTLNLIPKGDTCSGSHGVGVLVANSMMFQTYPDFDNYSDPRLSNFYGLTLPLVKRGIPISIIHMNHLELKNALKDIEVLIMSYSDMKPLEAKYNSILAKWIKDGGSLIYCGTDSDPFQQVKDWWNSDGRSYKSPGDQLFALMGLWNAHEGVYNVGKGTLRIIRTDPKHFVMAPYGDIQYISSVMRDYIEQTGMPIDVRNYFTVDRGNYKVVAVMDESENMPKNSFVIDSLCIDLFNPELPICREKVVNPGEQAFVYMLKDVYETNIPRVLCGGARISHETYDADDWMLTYLAKGPDKTINSERVYVPFPPYKLTLKTINGEIIDFSHTYDVVSKTLHLKYPNKSEGVLVNIAF
;
A
#
# COMPACT_ATOMS: atom_id res chain seq x y z
N MET A 1 17.61 70.77 39.59
CA MET A 1 17.28 69.46 40.17
C MET A 1 16.02 68.94 39.49
N ASN A 2 15.99 67.63 39.22
CA ASN A 2 14.88 66.80 38.70
C ASN A 2 14.80 66.59 37.18
N ALA A 3 15.55 65.54 36.77
CA ALA A 3 15.47 64.83 35.51
C ALA A 3 14.26 63.87 35.49
N LYS A 4 13.64 63.72 34.32
CA LYS A 4 12.67 62.66 34.02
C LYS A 4 13.43 61.45 33.46
N LEU A 5 13.25 60.31 34.11
CA LEU A 5 13.87 59.02 33.78
C LEU A 5 12.99 58.28 32.76
N VAL A 6 13.54 57.98 31.59
CA VAL A 6 12.96 57.07 30.59
C VAL A 6 13.53 55.68 30.86
N ILE A 7 12.65 54.72 31.15
CA ILE A 7 13.01 53.31 31.34
C ILE A 7 12.96 52.61 29.98
N PHE A 8 14.11 52.06 29.57
CA PHE A 8 14.29 51.21 28.40
C PHE A 8 13.95 49.77 28.81
N LEU A 9 12.91 49.16 28.22
CA LEU A 9 12.64 47.73 28.34
C LEU A 9 13.00 47.05 27.01
N LEU A 10 14.12 46.33 27.01
CA LEU A 10 14.50 45.40 25.94
C LEU A 10 13.52 44.21 25.94
N LEU A 11 12.60 44.18 24.98
CA LEU A 11 11.85 42.99 24.61
C LEU A 11 12.62 42.28 23.49
N CYS A 12 13.36 41.23 23.87
CA CYS A 12 13.81 40.21 22.94
C CYS A 12 12.57 39.59 22.26
N CYS A 13 12.30 39.99 21.02
CA CYS A 13 11.36 39.28 20.15
C CYS A 13 12.01 37.97 19.72
N SER A 14 11.87 36.94 20.54
CA SER A 14 11.96 35.57 20.08
C SER A 14 10.77 35.35 19.15
N SER A 15 10.99 35.44 17.84
CA SER A 15 10.02 35.02 16.84
C SER A 15 9.81 33.51 17.00
N VAL A 16 8.82 33.15 17.81
CA VAL A 16 8.20 31.83 17.82
C VAL A 16 7.52 31.70 16.46
N VAL A 17 8.26 31.17 15.49
CA VAL A 17 7.65 30.63 14.28
C VAL A 17 6.76 29.51 14.77
N ALA A 18 5.45 29.76 14.82
CA ALA A 18 4.48 28.71 14.96
C ALA A 18 4.76 27.71 13.84
N GLN A 19 5.28 26.52 14.19
CA GLN A 19 5.32 25.39 13.27
C GLN A 19 3.88 25.17 12.84
N VAL A 20 3.54 25.61 11.63
CA VAL A 20 2.39 25.08 10.92
C VAL A 20 2.62 23.58 10.93
N LYS A 21 1.76 22.84 11.64
CA LYS A 21 1.82 21.39 11.70
C LYS A 21 1.67 20.90 10.26
N ASN A 22 2.79 20.64 9.58
CA ASN A 22 2.79 20.16 8.21
C ASN A 22 1.98 18.87 8.21
N VAL A 23 0.91 18.83 7.41
CA VAL A 23 0.18 17.59 7.18
C VAL A 23 1.14 16.67 6.44
N ALA A 24 1.74 15.73 7.17
CA ALA A 24 2.72 14.79 6.64
C ALA A 24 2.12 14.05 5.43
N LYS A 25 2.68 14.33 4.26
CA LYS A 25 2.25 13.78 2.98
C LYS A 25 3.17 12.65 2.55
N THR A 26 4.48 12.83 2.73
CA THR A 26 5.46 11.79 2.38
C THR A 26 6.26 11.32 3.57
N SER A 27 6.60 10.03 3.58
CA SER A 27 7.46 9.41 4.57
C SER A 27 8.50 8.48 3.95
N LEU A 28 9.62 8.27 4.63
CA LEU A 28 10.58 7.18 4.36
C LEU A 28 10.65 6.26 5.58
N GLN A 29 11.05 5.00 5.38
CA GLN A 29 11.35 4.06 6.48
C GLN A 29 12.82 3.67 6.46
N THR A 30 13.49 3.74 7.61
CA THR A 30 14.93 3.45 7.70
C THR A 30 15.32 2.91 9.09
N ALA A 31 16.32 2.04 9.11
CA ALA A 31 17.04 1.65 10.32
C ALA A 31 18.38 2.38 10.45
N ALA A 32 18.74 3.26 9.51
CA ALA A 32 20.01 3.98 9.50
C ALA A 32 19.96 5.29 10.32
N SER A 33 21.15 5.68 10.80
CA SER A 33 21.40 7.06 11.23
C SER A 33 21.25 8.02 10.05
N TRP A 34 20.95 9.29 10.32
CA TRP A 34 20.88 10.28 9.24
C TRP A 34 22.22 10.39 8.51
N HIS A 35 22.18 10.42 7.18
CA HIS A 35 23.34 10.64 6.33
C HIS A 35 22.93 11.54 5.15
N PRO A 36 23.82 12.42 4.64
CA PRO A 36 23.56 13.26 3.46
C PRO A 36 23.01 12.50 2.24
N GLU A 37 23.49 11.28 2.02
CA GLU A 37 23.06 10.38 0.93
C GLU A 37 21.65 9.81 1.11
N LEU A 38 21.06 9.95 2.30
CA LEU A 38 19.71 9.46 2.63
C LEU A 38 18.71 10.62 2.83
N ASP A 39 19.10 11.87 2.58
CA ASP A 39 18.25 13.05 2.76
C ASP A 39 17.23 13.21 1.62
N LEU A 40 16.27 12.27 1.55
CA LEU A 40 15.23 12.21 0.49
C LEU A 40 14.23 13.38 0.50
N ARG A 41 14.29 14.25 1.52
CA ARG A 41 13.42 15.43 1.67
C ARG A 41 11.92 15.08 1.73
N THR A 42 11.58 13.94 2.33
CA THR A 42 10.22 13.62 2.76
C THR A 42 9.80 14.48 3.95
N ASP A 43 8.50 14.54 4.24
CA ASP A 43 8.02 15.28 5.41
C ASP A 43 8.34 14.53 6.72
N VAL A 44 8.31 13.19 6.67
CA VAL A 44 8.51 12.29 7.81
C VAL A 44 9.67 11.33 7.56
N ALA A 45 10.45 11.09 8.62
CA ALA A 45 11.32 9.92 8.74
C ALA A 45 10.72 8.93 9.74
N VAL A 46 10.37 7.73 9.27
CA VAL A 46 9.91 6.62 10.11
C VAL A 46 11.13 5.80 10.53
N ILE A 47 11.48 5.86 11.80
CA ILE A 47 12.64 5.18 12.36
C ILE A 47 12.24 3.80 12.85
N TYR A 48 12.77 2.77 12.20
CA TYR A 48 12.52 1.39 12.57
C TYR A 48 13.28 1.01 13.84
N TYR A 49 12.69 0.13 14.64
CA TYR A 49 13.29 -0.34 15.88
C TYR A 49 14.60 -1.11 15.63
N THR A 50 15.66 -0.61 16.26
CA THR A 50 16.95 -1.28 16.48
C THR A 50 17.41 -0.93 17.89
N GLN A 51 18.38 -1.63 18.47
CA GLN A 51 18.81 -1.37 19.85
C GLN A 51 19.28 0.09 20.11
N ASP A 52 19.82 0.77 19.10
CA ASP A 52 20.35 2.14 19.14
C ASP A 52 19.39 3.24 18.60
N TYR A 53 18.11 2.90 18.37
CA TYR A 53 17.10 3.77 17.75
C TYR A 53 16.94 5.17 18.38
N ALA A 54 17.17 5.30 19.70
CA ALA A 54 17.04 6.58 20.39
C ALA A 54 18.01 7.65 19.85
N SER A 55 19.22 7.24 19.49
CA SER A 55 20.21 8.14 18.87
C SER A 55 19.79 8.55 17.46
N LYS A 56 19.18 7.63 16.70
CA LYS A 56 18.71 7.87 15.32
C LYS A 56 17.54 8.84 15.29
N ILE A 57 16.56 8.69 16.18
CA ILE A 57 15.44 9.64 16.36
C ILE A 57 15.99 11.07 16.53
N SER A 58 16.98 11.25 17.39
CA SER A 58 17.57 12.56 17.67
C SER A 58 18.29 13.15 16.45
N GLN A 59 19.02 12.32 15.69
CA GLN A 59 19.76 12.74 14.50
C GLN A 59 18.82 13.21 13.38
N TRP A 60 17.80 12.41 13.04
CA TRP A 60 16.83 12.77 12.01
C TRP A 60 16.01 14.00 12.40
N ARG A 61 15.60 14.11 13.66
CA ARG A 61 14.89 15.30 14.17
C ARG A 61 15.73 16.58 14.06
N THR A 62 17.02 16.51 14.40
CA THR A 62 17.94 17.66 14.31
C THR A 62 18.09 18.17 12.86
N LYS A 63 17.77 17.33 11.86
CA LYS A 63 17.79 17.68 10.44
C LYS A 63 16.45 18.22 9.92
N GLY A 64 15.46 18.38 10.81
CA GLY A 64 14.19 19.03 10.52
C GLY A 64 13.07 18.09 10.10
N TYR A 65 13.24 16.77 10.24
CA TYR A 65 12.19 15.79 9.95
C TYR A 65 11.17 15.71 11.10
N VAL A 66 9.89 15.53 10.76
CA VAL A 66 8.92 14.91 11.67
C VAL A 66 9.34 13.45 11.86
N VAL A 67 9.34 12.95 13.09
CA VAL A 67 9.87 11.61 13.39
C VAL A 67 8.77 10.71 13.88
N HIS A 68 8.49 9.67 13.10
CA HIS A 68 7.66 8.55 13.50
C HIS A 68 8.55 7.40 13.97
N PHE A 69 7.99 6.50 14.78
CA PHE A 69 8.65 5.28 15.20
C PHE A 69 7.90 4.06 14.65
N MET A 70 8.63 3.04 14.21
CA MET A 70 8.04 1.79 13.73
C MET A 70 8.68 0.59 14.42
N MET A 71 7.85 -0.41 14.73
CA MET A 71 8.28 -1.70 15.23
C MET A 71 7.42 -2.82 14.66
N GLY A 72 8.03 -3.95 14.34
CA GLY A 72 7.31 -5.17 13.99
C GLY A 72 6.56 -5.73 15.19
N VAL A 73 5.34 -6.22 14.97
CA VAL A 73 4.52 -6.85 16.02
C VAL A 73 4.62 -8.36 15.97
N SER A 74 4.97 -8.94 14.82
CA SER A 74 5.17 -10.38 14.67
C SER A 74 6.63 -10.81 14.70
N HIS A 75 7.56 -9.87 14.54
CA HIS A 75 9.01 -10.07 14.51
C HIS A 75 9.75 -8.77 14.87
N GLY A 76 11.05 -8.86 15.16
CA GLY A 76 11.90 -7.72 15.44
C GLY A 76 13.18 -8.12 16.19
N ASP A 77 14.12 -7.18 16.38
CA ASP A 77 15.40 -7.42 17.09
C ASP A 77 15.23 -7.50 18.62
N TYR A 78 14.44 -8.48 19.06
CA TYR A 78 13.98 -8.69 20.44
C TYR A 78 14.78 -9.78 21.16
N LYS A 79 16.08 -9.92 20.84
CA LYS A 79 16.93 -10.99 21.41
C LYS A 79 16.94 -11.00 22.93
N GLU A 80 16.91 -9.82 23.56
CA GLU A 80 16.87 -9.71 25.03
C GLU A 80 15.62 -10.33 25.65
N TYR A 81 14.50 -10.34 24.93
CA TYR A 81 13.28 -11.04 25.33
C TYR A 81 13.50 -12.55 25.25
N PHE A 82 13.87 -13.07 24.08
CA PHE A 82 14.03 -14.53 23.90
C PHE A 82 15.10 -15.16 24.81
N ASP A 83 16.22 -14.47 25.01
CA ASP A 83 17.32 -14.94 25.85
C ASP A 83 17.06 -14.75 27.36
N GLY A 84 15.92 -14.14 27.75
CA GLY A 84 15.54 -13.89 29.14
C GLY A 84 16.36 -12.80 29.84
N ARG A 85 17.02 -11.92 29.09
CA ARG A 85 17.72 -10.75 29.64
C ARG A 85 16.75 -9.66 30.10
N TYR A 86 15.51 -9.68 29.59
CA TYR A 86 14.45 -8.75 29.96
C TYR A 86 13.90 -9.01 31.38
N ASP A 87 13.53 -10.26 31.69
CA ASP A 87 12.80 -10.62 32.93
C ASP A 87 13.36 -11.85 33.67
N GLY A 88 14.48 -12.41 33.19
CA GLY A 88 15.11 -13.60 33.78
C GLY A 88 14.57 -14.94 33.26
N VAL A 89 13.61 -14.94 32.32
CA VAL A 89 12.99 -16.14 31.76
C VAL A 89 13.16 -16.17 30.24
N THR A 90 13.57 -17.31 29.69
CA THR A 90 13.67 -17.46 28.23
C THR A 90 12.29 -17.63 27.60
N HIS A 91 12.01 -16.95 26.49
CA HIS A 91 10.70 -16.96 25.81
C HIS A 91 10.72 -17.67 24.43
N TRP A 92 11.67 -18.58 24.21
CA TRP A 92 11.76 -19.35 22.96
C TRP A 92 10.56 -20.28 22.69
N ASP A 93 9.73 -20.57 23.70
CA ASP A 93 8.50 -21.34 23.53
C ASP A 93 7.38 -20.57 22.83
N GLU A 94 7.53 -19.25 22.72
CA GLU A 94 6.66 -18.35 21.95
C GLU A 94 7.07 -18.21 20.49
N ALA A 95 8.22 -18.74 20.06
CA ALA A 95 8.58 -18.76 18.64
C ALA A 95 7.57 -19.62 17.86
N GLN A 96 7.06 -19.13 16.73
CA GLN A 96 6.21 -19.90 15.82
C GLN A 96 7.00 -21.09 15.28
N THR A 97 6.41 -22.29 15.33
CA THR A 97 7.02 -23.50 14.76
C THR A 97 6.09 -24.20 13.77
N ASP A 98 6.70 -24.87 12.79
CA ASP A 98 6.02 -25.73 11.82
C ASP A 98 5.78 -27.16 12.35
N SER A 99 5.20 -28.01 11.52
CA SER A 99 4.83 -29.39 11.86
C SER A 99 6.00 -30.30 12.23
N LEU A 100 7.23 -29.92 11.84
CA LEU A 100 8.46 -30.64 12.19
C LEU A 100 9.10 -30.09 13.49
N GLY A 101 8.49 -29.07 14.10
CA GLY A 101 9.03 -28.39 15.26
C GLY A 101 10.13 -27.39 14.93
N ASN A 102 10.35 -27.06 13.65
CA ASN A 102 11.33 -26.05 13.28
C ASN A 102 10.77 -24.66 13.55
N ILE A 103 11.61 -23.78 14.10
CA ILE A 103 11.28 -22.36 14.22
C ILE A 103 11.09 -21.76 12.83
N ILE A 104 10.01 -21.00 12.67
CA ILE A 104 9.76 -20.19 11.49
C ILE A 104 10.47 -18.85 11.70
N TRP A 105 11.59 -18.69 11.01
CA TRP A 105 12.45 -17.52 11.14
C TRP A 105 11.97 -16.38 10.24
N TYR A 106 11.91 -15.17 10.79
CA TYR A 106 11.91 -13.94 10.00
C TYR A 106 13.30 -13.68 9.43
N ASN A 107 14.33 -13.81 10.28
CA ASN A 107 15.73 -13.79 9.88
C ASN A 107 16.51 -14.82 10.70
N GLN A 108 16.85 -15.94 10.06
CA GLN A 108 17.55 -17.05 10.71
C GLN A 108 18.98 -16.68 11.11
N LYS A 109 19.67 -15.86 10.30
CA LYS A 109 21.07 -15.49 10.55
C LYS A 109 21.21 -14.71 11.86
N ASP A 110 20.24 -13.85 12.12
CA ASP A 110 20.21 -13.00 13.32
C ASP A 110 19.32 -13.60 14.44
N SER A 111 18.91 -14.87 14.33
CA SER A 111 18.06 -15.58 15.29
C SER A 111 16.76 -14.82 15.64
N LEU A 112 16.09 -14.25 14.63
CA LEU A 112 14.85 -13.50 14.80
C LEU A 112 13.65 -14.35 14.34
N PRO A 113 12.86 -14.94 15.26
CA PRO A 113 11.70 -15.75 14.90
C PRO A 113 10.46 -14.89 14.64
N TYR A 114 9.47 -15.47 13.94
CA TYR A 114 8.09 -15.03 14.08
C TYR A 114 7.52 -15.46 15.43
N VAL A 115 6.69 -14.64 16.07
CA VAL A 115 6.30 -14.80 17.48
C VAL A 115 4.82 -15.16 17.64
N VAL A 116 4.46 -15.94 18.65
CA VAL A 116 3.08 -16.12 19.09
C VAL A 116 2.74 -14.95 20.02
N PRO A 117 1.74 -14.10 19.72
CA PRO A 117 1.45 -12.93 20.54
C PRO A 117 0.83 -13.34 21.88
N THR A 118 1.58 -13.18 22.96
CA THR A 118 1.16 -13.45 24.34
C THR A 118 1.07 -12.16 25.17
N PRO A 119 0.42 -12.20 26.35
CA PRO A 119 0.46 -11.07 27.29
C PRO A 119 1.88 -10.70 27.75
N ASN A 120 2.79 -11.67 27.90
CA ASN A 120 4.19 -11.39 28.26
C ASN A 120 4.90 -10.61 27.16
N TYR A 121 4.73 -11.06 25.91
CA TYR A 121 5.28 -10.39 24.75
C TYR A 121 4.70 -8.99 24.59
N ALA A 122 3.39 -8.81 24.77
CA ALA A 122 2.74 -7.50 24.77
C ALA A 122 3.37 -6.56 25.82
N ASN A 123 3.61 -7.03 27.04
CA ASN A 123 4.26 -6.25 28.09
C ASN A 123 5.70 -5.84 27.73
N TYR A 124 6.46 -6.72 27.09
CA TYR A 124 7.77 -6.39 26.56
C TYR A 124 7.69 -5.28 25.49
N LEU A 125 6.82 -5.43 24.49
CA LEU A 125 6.64 -4.43 23.43
C LEU A 125 6.17 -3.07 23.98
N LYS A 126 5.33 -3.04 25.03
CA LYS A 126 4.95 -1.79 25.72
C LYS A 126 6.14 -1.03 26.30
N THR A 127 7.22 -1.69 26.69
CA THR A 127 8.44 -1.01 27.17
C THR A 127 9.12 -0.22 26.05
N ILE A 128 9.12 -0.79 24.83
CA ILE A 128 9.65 -0.14 23.63
C ILE A 128 8.78 1.06 23.24
N VAL A 129 7.45 0.86 23.23
CA VAL A 129 6.45 1.92 23.00
C VAL A 129 6.66 3.07 23.99
N THR A 130 6.72 2.77 25.29
CA THR A 130 6.96 3.74 26.37
C THR A 130 8.19 4.61 26.10
N LYS A 131 9.31 3.95 25.78
CA LYS A 131 10.57 4.65 25.50
C LYS A 131 10.50 5.47 24.21
N ALA A 132 9.84 4.98 23.15
CA ALA A 132 9.67 5.74 21.91
C ALA A 132 8.85 7.02 22.13
N ILE A 133 7.71 6.94 22.83
CA ILE A 133 6.88 8.12 23.14
C ILE A 133 7.65 9.08 24.05
N SER A 134 8.42 8.58 25.02
CA SER A 134 9.27 9.41 25.88
C SER A 134 10.36 10.18 25.12
N LEU A 135 10.77 9.68 23.95
CA LEU A 135 11.70 10.36 23.02
C LEU A 135 11.00 11.40 22.13
N GLY A 136 9.69 11.60 22.29
CA GLY A 136 8.90 12.63 21.63
C GLY A 136 8.60 12.36 20.16
N VAL A 137 8.41 11.09 19.77
CA VAL A 137 7.99 10.73 18.40
C VAL A 137 6.53 11.12 18.17
N ASP A 138 6.19 11.53 16.95
CA ASP A 138 4.86 12.07 16.62
C ASP A 138 3.82 10.96 16.31
N ALA A 139 4.28 9.77 15.94
CA ALA A 139 3.45 8.60 15.69
C ALA A 139 4.18 7.28 15.96
N ILE A 140 3.41 6.21 16.22
CA ILE A 140 3.90 4.82 16.29
C ILE A 140 3.26 3.98 15.19
N HIS A 141 4.05 3.12 14.59
CA HIS A 141 3.68 2.21 13.53
C HIS A 141 3.89 0.79 14.03
N PHE A 142 2.80 0.00 14.03
CA PHE A 142 2.78 -1.40 14.46
C PHE A 142 2.75 -2.29 13.21
N GLU A 143 3.93 -2.64 12.71
CA GLU A 143 4.12 -3.29 11.41
C GLU A 143 3.84 -4.80 11.46
N GLU A 144 3.25 -5.30 10.37
CA GLU A 144 3.18 -6.73 10.01
C GLU A 144 2.73 -7.65 11.16
N PRO A 145 1.46 -7.58 11.59
CA PRO A 145 0.87 -8.52 12.54
C PRO A 145 0.60 -9.89 11.88
N GLU A 146 1.66 -10.65 11.64
CA GLU A 146 1.69 -11.86 10.81
C GLU A 146 1.78 -13.17 11.60
N PHE A 147 0.86 -14.09 11.32
CA PHE A 147 0.95 -15.48 11.77
C PHE A 147 1.00 -16.41 10.56
N TRP A 148 2.00 -17.28 10.46
CA TRP A 148 2.06 -18.24 9.37
C TRP A 148 0.93 -19.27 9.46
N ALA A 149 0.22 -19.52 8.34
CA ALA A 149 -0.85 -20.51 8.30
C ALA A 149 -0.31 -21.93 8.59
N ARG A 150 0.94 -22.22 8.17
CA ARG A 150 1.66 -23.47 8.47
C ARG A 150 2.20 -23.61 9.90
N ALA A 151 2.09 -22.56 10.71
CA ALA A 151 2.49 -22.60 12.12
C ALA A 151 1.38 -23.18 13.00
N GLY A 152 1.62 -23.18 14.32
CA GLY A 152 0.64 -23.61 15.32
C GLY A 152 1.03 -24.87 16.08
N TYR A 153 2.32 -25.21 16.06
CA TYR A 153 2.89 -26.37 16.76
C TYR A 153 3.74 -25.97 17.96
N SER A 154 3.94 -24.67 18.19
CA SER A 154 4.77 -24.20 19.30
C SER A 154 4.07 -24.46 20.62
N LYS A 155 4.85 -24.70 21.68
CA LYS A 155 4.31 -25.00 23.01
C LYS A 155 3.34 -23.91 23.47
N GLN A 156 3.64 -22.65 23.19
CA GLN A 156 2.76 -21.56 23.57
C GLN A 156 1.45 -21.57 22.75
N PHE A 157 1.50 -21.71 21.42
CA PHE A 157 0.26 -21.77 20.64
C PHE A 157 -0.63 -22.97 21.01
N VAL A 158 -0.02 -24.11 21.34
CA VAL A 158 -0.75 -25.29 21.87
C VAL A 158 -1.55 -24.92 23.12
N LYS A 159 -0.95 -24.18 24.06
CA LYS A 159 -1.66 -23.68 25.25
C LYS A 159 -2.79 -22.72 24.87
N GLU A 160 -2.52 -21.75 24.00
CA GLU A 160 -3.52 -20.78 23.53
C GLU A 160 -4.72 -21.50 22.89
N TRP A 161 -4.46 -22.49 22.03
CA TRP A 161 -5.50 -23.30 21.41
C TRP A 161 -6.36 -24.02 22.45
N GLN A 162 -5.74 -24.72 23.40
CA GLN A 162 -6.47 -25.50 24.40
C GLN A 162 -7.31 -24.60 25.33
N GLN A 163 -6.76 -23.45 25.74
CA GLN A 163 -7.46 -22.48 26.60
C GLN A 163 -8.67 -21.87 25.89
N ASN A 164 -8.54 -21.55 24.60
CA ASN A 164 -9.57 -20.83 23.86
C ASN A 164 -10.64 -21.74 23.23
N SER A 165 -10.29 -22.97 22.88
CA SER A 165 -11.23 -23.91 22.24
C SER A 165 -11.81 -24.95 23.21
N GLY A 166 -11.12 -25.23 24.33
CA GLY A 166 -11.42 -26.38 25.19
C GLY A 166 -11.09 -27.75 24.56
N ILE A 167 -10.48 -27.76 23.37
CA ILE A 167 -10.15 -28.97 22.61
C ILE A 167 -8.67 -29.29 22.80
N LYS A 168 -8.33 -30.55 23.09
CA LYS A 168 -6.93 -31.00 23.10
C LYS A 168 -6.30 -30.69 21.73
N TRP A 169 -5.09 -30.15 21.73
CA TRP A 169 -4.42 -29.82 20.48
C TRP A 169 -4.34 -31.05 19.55
N ILE A 170 -4.63 -30.80 18.28
CA ILE A 170 -4.63 -31.76 17.18
C ILE A 170 -4.07 -31.05 15.95
N SER A 171 -3.41 -31.75 15.05
CA SER A 171 -2.76 -31.09 13.92
C SER A 171 -3.81 -30.45 12.97
N PRO A 172 -3.53 -29.25 12.42
CA PRO A 172 -4.41 -28.57 11.47
C PRO A 172 -4.69 -29.42 10.22
N GLU A 173 -3.78 -30.29 9.79
CA GLU A 173 -3.96 -31.24 8.68
C GLU A 173 -5.08 -32.27 8.92
N THR A 174 -5.58 -32.41 10.15
CA THR A 174 -6.58 -33.44 10.47
C THR A 174 -7.92 -33.16 9.79
N SER A 175 -8.33 -31.89 9.64
CA SER A 175 -9.55 -31.54 8.90
C SER A 175 -9.61 -30.04 8.57
N PRO A 176 -10.38 -29.66 7.52
CA PRO A 176 -10.65 -28.26 7.19
C PRO A 176 -11.19 -27.46 8.37
N SER A 177 -12.05 -28.08 9.19
CA SER A 177 -12.64 -27.42 10.36
C SER A 177 -11.61 -27.08 11.44
N ILE A 178 -10.58 -27.92 11.65
CA ILE A 178 -9.53 -27.62 12.62
C ILE A 178 -8.62 -26.52 12.09
N ALA A 179 -8.14 -26.64 10.85
CA ALA A 179 -7.30 -25.61 10.23
C ALA A 179 -7.97 -24.23 10.24
N TYR A 180 -9.25 -24.17 9.85
CA TYR A 180 -10.03 -22.94 9.83
C TYR A 180 -10.13 -22.31 11.23
N GLN A 181 -10.49 -23.09 12.26
CA GLN A 181 -10.62 -22.58 13.63
C GLN A 181 -9.27 -22.16 14.23
N MET A 182 -8.18 -22.87 13.91
CA MET A 182 -6.83 -22.49 14.33
C MET A 182 -6.39 -21.17 13.68
N ASN A 183 -6.64 -20.99 12.38
CA ASN A 183 -6.33 -19.73 11.71
C ASN A 183 -7.22 -18.58 12.21
N LYS A 184 -8.50 -18.84 12.52
CA LYS A 184 -9.38 -17.88 13.19
C LYS A 184 -8.84 -17.47 14.57
N LEU A 185 -8.22 -18.39 15.32
CA LEU A 185 -7.54 -18.08 16.59
C LEU A 185 -6.29 -17.22 16.37
N LYS A 186 -5.39 -17.60 15.45
CA LYS A 186 -4.19 -16.83 15.10
C LYS A 186 -4.52 -15.37 14.76
N TYR A 187 -5.51 -15.20 13.90
CA TYR A 187 -6.10 -13.91 13.54
C TYR A 187 -6.55 -13.10 14.77
N ARG A 188 -7.27 -13.75 15.69
CA ARG A 188 -7.79 -13.08 16.89
C ARG A 188 -6.67 -12.67 17.85
N LEU A 189 -5.68 -13.52 18.07
CA LEU A 189 -4.57 -13.21 18.98
C LEU A 189 -3.79 -11.96 18.51
N TYR A 190 -3.54 -11.83 17.20
CA TYR A 190 -2.91 -10.61 16.68
C TYR A 190 -3.82 -9.38 16.68
N PHE A 191 -5.13 -9.55 16.53
CA PHE A 191 -6.07 -8.44 16.71
C PHE A 191 -6.00 -7.90 18.16
N GLU A 192 -6.01 -8.80 19.14
CA GLU A 192 -6.02 -8.46 20.57
C GLU A 192 -4.72 -7.75 21.00
N ILE A 193 -3.54 -8.24 20.59
CA ILE A 193 -2.28 -7.57 20.93
C ILE A 193 -2.16 -6.18 20.29
N LEU A 194 -2.65 -5.99 19.06
CA LEU A 194 -2.66 -4.68 18.42
C LEU A 194 -3.57 -3.69 19.15
N GLU A 195 -4.78 -4.13 19.52
CA GLU A 195 -5.71 -3.31 20.29
C GLU A 195 -5.05 -2.89 21.62
N GLU A 196 -4.44 -3.84 22.33
CA GLU A 196 -3.75 -3.59 23.59
C GLU A 196 -2.57 -2.61 23.44
N LEU A 197 -1.73 -2.77 22.41
CA LEU A 197 -0.57 -1.89 22.17
C LEU A 197 -0.99 -0.47 21.76
N ILE A 198 -2.01 -0.35 20.90
CA ILE A 198 -2.55 0.94 20.46
C ILE A 198 -3.18 1.67 21.64
N ASP A 199 -4.04 1.01 22.41
CA ASP A 199 -4.68 1.61 23.57
C ASP A 199 -3.65 2.03 24.63
N TYR A 200 -2.61 1.21 24.83
CA TYR A 200 -1.50 1.56 25.70
C TYR A 200 -0.74 2.80 25.20
N ALA A 201 -0.38 2.85 23.92
CA ALA A 201 0.34 3.98 23.32
C ALA A 201 -0.45 5.29 23.49
N LYS A 202 -1.75 5.27 23.20
CA LYS A 202 -2.65 6.42 23.37
C LYS A 202 -2.73 6.87 24.83
N SER A 203 -2.93 5.94 25.75
CA SER A 203 -3.05 6.22 27.18
C SER A 203 -1.74 6.76 27.77
N TYR A 204 -0.61 6.17 27.41
CA TYR A 204 0.70 6.60 27.88
C TYR A 204 1.06 7.99 27.35
N ALA A 205 0.85 8.27 26.05
CA ALA A 205 1.03 9.60 25.49
C ALA A 205 0.16 10.64 26.22
N GLN A 206 -1.12 10.32 26.47
CA GLN A 206 -2.03 11.20 27.21
C GLN A 206 -1.53 11.48 28.63
N SER A 207 -0.95 10.48 29.32
CA SER A 207 -0.37 10.67 30.66
C SER A 207 0.81 11.67 30.67
N MET A 208 1.48 11.84 29.53
CA MET A 208 2.52 12.84 29.30
C MET A 208 2.00 14.14 28.67
N SER A 209 0.68 14.36 28.67
CA SER A 209 0.02 15.50 28.01
C SER A 209 0.37 15.64 26.52
N HIS A 210 0.59 14.51 25.86
CA HIS A 210 0.90 14.40 24.44
C HIS A 210 -0.20 13.59 23.73
N THR A 211 -0.38 13.82 22.44
CA THR A 211 -1.27 13.01 21.59
C THR A 211 -0.40 12.33 20.55
N ILE A 212 -0.59 11.02 20.37
CA ILE A 212 0.17 10.26 19.39
C ILE A 212 -0.75 9.64 18.36
N GLU A 213 -0.32 9.61 17.10
CA GLU A 213 -0.99 8.83 16.05
C GLU A 213 -0.48 7.38 16.05
N CYS A 214 -1.34 6.43 15.72
CA CYS A 214 -1.02 5.02 15.62
C CYS A 214 -1.42 4.50 14.24
N TYR A 215 -0.45 3.95 13.52
CA TYR A 215 -0.62 3.42 12.18
C TYR A 215 -0.32 1.92 12.16
N VAL A 216 -0.94 1.19 11.24
CA VAL A 216 -0.63 -0.22 10.98
C VAL A 216 -0.12 -0.36 9.54
N PRO A 217 1.20 -0.44 9.34
CA PRO A 217 1.78 -0.92 8.09
C PRO A 217 1.43 -2.39 7.85
N THR A 218 0.88 -2.68 6.68
CA THR A 218 0.47 -4.03 6.31
C THR A 218 0.47 -4.21 4.80
N HIS A 219 0.61 -5.46 4.37
CA HIS A 219 0.30 -5.86 3.00
C HIS A 219 -1.21 -5.80 2.73
N SER A 220 -1.65 -6.35 1.59
CA SER A 220 -3.08 -6.55 1.31
C SER A 220 -3.50 -7.97 1.73
N ILE A 221 -4.79 -8.15 2.05
CA ILE A 221 -5.37 -9.48 2.27
C ILE A 221 -5.12 -10.44 1.10
N ILE A 222 -5.02 -9.92 -0.11
CA ILE A 222 -4.71 -10.70 -1.32
C ILE A 222 -3.29 -11.23 -1.22
N ASN A 223 -2.32 -10.38 -0.86
CA ASN A 223 -0.96 -10.80 -0.64
C ASN A 223 -0.84 -11.80 0.50
N TYR A 224 -1.40 -11.52 1.67
CA TYR A 224 -1.30 -12.45 2.80
C TYR A 224 -1.94 -13.80 2.50
N SER A 225 -3.07 -13.81 1.78
CA SER A 225 -3.67 -15.06 1.33
C SER A 225 -2.74 -15.81 0.37
N ALA A 226 -2.07 -15.12 -0.56
CA ALA A 226 -1.13 -15.73 -1.50
C ALA A 226 0.13 -16.28 -0.78
N SER A 227 0.61 -15.55 0.22
CA SER A 227 1.78 -15.87 1.04
C SER A 227 1.49 -16.89 2.15
N LYS A 228 0.22 -17.26 2.35
CA LYS A 228 -0.24 -18.17 3.42
C LYS A 228 0.05 -17.62 4.82
N ILE A 229 -0.20 -16.32 4.98
CA ILE A 229 -0.09 -15.58 6.24
C ILE A 229 -1.50 -15.21 6.70
N VAL A 230 -1.72 -15.25 8.00
CA VAL A 230 -2.95 -14.87 8.68
C VAL A 230 -2.68 -13.58 9.45
N SER A 231 -3.49 -12.55 9.18
CA SER A 231 -3.35 -11.23 9.78
C SER A 231 -4.72 -10.60 10.09
N PRO A 232 -4.85 -9.75 11.14
CA PRO A 232 -6.11 -9.10 11.50
C PRO A 232 -6.54 -7.92 10.62
N GLU A 233 -5.86 -7.66 9.50
CA GLU A 233 -5.94 -6.46 8.65
C GLU A 233 -7.26 -5.70 8.69
N VAL A 234 -8.35 -6.34 8.23
CA VAL A 234 -9.62 -5.63 8.06
C VAL A 234 -10.23 -5.24 9.39
N ARG A 235 -10.03 -6.04 10.44
CA ARG A 235 -10.61 -5.78 11.76
C ARG A 235 -9.78 -4.80 12.57
N VAL A 236 -8.49 -4.61 12.27
CA VAL A 236 -7.69 -3.52 12.85
C VAL A 236 -8.41 -2.17 12.74
N SER A 237 -9.19 -2.00 11.68
CA SER A 237 -9.93 -0.77 11.44
C SER A 237 -10.99 -0.44 12.49
N SER A 238 -11.54 -1.47 13.16
CA SER A 238 -12.47 -1.28 14.28
C SER A 238 -11.80 -0.81 15.57
N ILE A 239 -10.46 -0.85 15.65
CA ILE A 239 -9.71 -0.35 16.81
C ILE A 239 -9.80 1.18 16.79
N LYS A 240 -10.49 1.75 17.78
CA LYS A 240 -10.77 3.20 17.85
C LYS A 240 -9.49 4.04 17.80
N GLY A 241 -8.41 3.56 18.43
CA GLY A 241 -7.12 4.24 18.49
C GLY A 241 -6.25 4.11 17.22
N CYS A 242 -6.61 3.28 16.24
CA CYS A 242 -5.87 3.19 14.98
C CYS A 242 -6.25 4.38 14.08
N ASP A 243 -5.30 5.23 13.71
CA ASP A 243 -5.55 6.44 12.91
C ASP A 243 -5.43 6.18 11.40
N GLY A 244 -4.73 5.12 11.01
CA GLY A 244 -4.52 4.82 9.60
C GLY A 244 -3.62 3.63 9.30
N TYR A 245 -3.25 3.53 8.03
CA TYR A 245 -2.49 2.42 7.47
C TYR A 245 -1.34 2.92 6.60
N ILE A 246 -0.31 2.08 6.49
CA ILE A 246 0.59 2.09 5.34
C ILE A 246 0.29 0.83 4.53
N GLY A 247 -0.17 1.00 3.30
CA GLY A 247 -0.43 -0.10 2.38
C GLY A 247 0.83 -0.49 1.62
N GLN A 248 1.43 -1.61 2.01
CA GLN A 248 2.72 -2.09 1.51
C GLN A 248 2.52 -2.96 0.26
N VAL A 249 2.58 -2.34 -0.92
CA VAL A 249 2.51 -3.05 -2.21
C VAL A 249 3.88 -2.97 -2.89
N LEU A 250 4.61 -4.09 -2.85
CA LEU A 250 5.97 -4.19 -3.35
C LEU A 250 5.99 -4.80 -4.75
N ALA A 251 6.94 -4.39 -5.59
CA ALA A 251 7.08 -4.97 -6.92
C ALA A 251 7.29 -6.49 -6.88
N GLY A 252 8.01 -6.99 -5.87
CA GLY A 252 8.21 -8.42 -5.65
C GLY A 252 6.95 -9.20 -5.32
N THR A 253 6.17 -8.68 -4.36
CA THR A 253 4.92 -9.29 -3.93
C THR A 253 3.89 -9.28 -5.05
N SER A 254 3.79 -8.18 -5.79
CA SER A 254 2.90 -8.09 -6.95
C SER A 254 3.42 -8.85 -8.18
N SER A 255 4.68 -9.31 -8.18
CA SER A 255 5.25 -10.13 -9.26
C SER A 255 4.89 -11.62 -9.19
N GLN A 256 4.13 -12.06 -8.18
CA GLN A 256 3.66 -13.44 -8.12
C GLN A 256 2.80 -13.79 -9.35
N PRO A 257 3.10 -14.90 -10.05
CA PRO A 257 2.37 -15.25 -11.27
C PRO A 257 0.94 -15.72 -10.95
N VAL A 258 -0.01 -15.24 -11.74
CA VAL A 258 -1.45 -15.56 -11.64
C VAL A 258 -1.94 -16.18 -12.96
N PHE A 259 -3.11 -16.80 -12.97
CA PHE A 259 -3.72 -17.31 -14.20
C PHE A 259 -4.59 -16.25 -14.88
N TYR A 260 -4.56 -16.20 -16.21
CA TYR A 260 -5.52 -15.49 -17.04
C TYR A 260 -5.60 -16.18 -18.39
N ASN A 261 -6.80 -16.42 -18.90
CA ASN A 261 -7.03 -17.05 -20.20
C ASN A 261 -6.25 -18.38 -20.39
N GLY A 262 -6.08 -19.15 -19.32
CA GLY A 262 -5.32 -20.41 -19.30
C GLY A 262 -3.81 -20.27 -19.13
N ILE A 263 -3.26 -19.06 -18.99
CA ILE A 263 -1.82 -18.80 -18.93
C ILE A 263 -1.41 -18.27 -17.55
N GLN A 264 -0.52 -19.02 -16.89
CA GLN A 264 0.18 -18.57 -15.69
C GLN A 264 1.31 -17.60 -16.07
N LYS A 265 1.21 -16.34 -15.67
CA LYS A 265 2.18 -15.27 -16.02
C LYS A 265 2.24 -14.20 -14.93
N ARG A 266 3.40 -13.52 -14.83
CA ARG A 266 3.57 -12.33 -13.98
C ARG A 266 2.79 -11.15 -14.56
N ARG A 267 1.96 -10.50 -13.73
CA ARG A 267 1.08 -9.37 -14.10
C ARG A 267 1.18 -8.28 -13.04
N VAL A 268 2.36 -7.65 -12.99
CA VAL A 268 2.77 -6.78 -11.87
C VAL A 268 1.80 -5.60 -11.70
N PHE A 269 1.46 -4.93 -12.79
CA PHE A 269 0.53 -3.80 -12.77
C PHE A 269 -0.86 -4.21 -12.29
N GLU A 270 -1.45 -5.27 -12.86
CA GLU A 270 -2.80 -5.70 -12.51
C GLU A 270 -2.87 -6.18 -11.06
N ASN A 271 -1.88 -6.95 -10.60
CA ASN A 271 -1.80 -7.37 -9.19
C ASN A 271 -1.71 -6.14 -8.29
N ALA A 272 -0.76 -5.23 -8.53
CA ALA A 272 -0.58 -4.03 -7.72
C ALA A 272 -1.84 -3.15 -7.71
N PHE A 273 -2.50 -2.98 -8.85
CA PHE A 273 -3.75 -2.24 -8.96
C PHE A 273 -4.84 -2.85 -8.07
N ILE A 274 -5.01 -4.18 -8.09
CA ILE A 274 -6.00 -4.87 -7.28
C ILE A 274 -5.62 -4.84 -5.77
N GLU A 275 -4.33 -4.96 -5.43
CA GLU A 275 -3.84 -4.82 -4.06
C GLU A 275 -4.12 -3.42 -3.49
N TYR A 276 -3.86 -2.36 -4.26
CA TYR A 276 -4.21 -1.00 -3.88
C TYR A 276 -5.74 -0.80 -3.77
N ALA A 277 -6.56 -1.44 -4.61
CA ALA A 277 -8.03 -1.41 -4.42
C ALA A 277 -8.41 -2.03 -3.08
N SER A 278 -7.78 -3.13 -2.69
CA SER A 278 -8.01 -3.77 -1.39
C SER A 278 -7.64 -2.84 -0.24
N LEU A 279 -6.47 -2.21 -0.29
CA LEU A 279 -6.01 -1.28 0.75
C LEU A 279 -6.84 0.00 0.80
N PHE A 280 -7.30 0.50 -0.34
CA PHE A 280 -8.22 1.64 -0.40
C PHE A 280 -9.58 1.28 0.20
N GLY A 281 -10.15 0.14 -0.19
CA GLY A 281 -11.39 -0.39 0.37
C GLY A 281 -11.31 -0.67 1.88
N LEU A 282 -10.10 -0.91 2.41
CA LEU A 282 -9.86 -1.06 3.84
C LEU A 282 -9.98 0.27 4.60
N ALA A 283 -9.39 1.35 4.08
CA ALA A 283 -9.27 2.61 4.82
C ALA A 283 -10.44 3.58 4.54
N ALA A 284 -10.89 3.68 3.29
CA ALA A 284 -11.80 4.72 2.82
C ALA A 284 -13.18 4.70 3.51
N PRO A 285 -13.86 3.54 3.70
CA PRO A 285 -15.17 3.49 4.35
C PRO A 285 -15.19 4.03 5.79
N GLN A 286 -14.02 4.13 6.44
CA GLN A 286 -13.86 4.58 7.82
C GLN A 286 -13.17 5.93 7.93
N ASN A 287 -12.86 6.57 6.80
CA ASN A 287 -12.13 7.83 6.76
C ASN A 287 -10.80 7.77 7.51
N LYS A 288 -10.12 6.62 7.47
CA LYS A 288 -8.79 6.42 8.05
C LYS A 288 -7.72 6.94 7.09
N LYS A 289 -6.63 7.48 7.63
CA LYS A 289 -5.52 7.94 6.79
C LYS A 289 -4.84 6.73 6.14
N LEU A 290 -4.51 6.84 4.86
CA LEU A 290 -3.83 5.79 4.10
C LEU A 290 -2.62 6.40 3.41
N PHE A 291 -1.46 5.78 3.66
CA PHE A 291 -0.25 5.98 2.88
C PHE A 291 -0.11 4.81 1.90
N PHE A 292 0.10 5.09 0.62
CA PHE A 292 0.56 4.06 -0.30
C PHE A 292 2.07 3.98 -0.33
N LEU A 293 2.58 2.76 -0.34
CA LEU A 293 3.98 2.46 -0.54
C LEU A 293 4.14 1.74 -1.88
N SER A 294 5.14 2.17 -2.64
CA SER A 294 5.74 1.43 -3.75
C SER A 294 7.25 1.54 -3.59
N ASP A 295 7.97 0.43 -3.57
CA ASP A 295 9.43 0.42 -3.33
C ASP A 295 10.21 0.27 -4.65
N PRO A 296 11.24 1.10 -4.92
CA PRO A 296 12.07 0.97 -6.14
C PRO A 296 13.02 -0.23 -6.16
N MET A 297 13.10 -1.00 -5.09
CA MET A 297 13.86 -2.23 -5.00
C MET A 297 13.02 -3.29 -4.29
N ASP A 298 13.27 -4.57 -4.58
CA ASP A 298 12.63 -5.69 -3.90
C ASP A 298 13.65 -6.50 -3.08
N ASN A 299 13.15 -7.32 -2.15
CA ASN A 299 13.97 -8.15 -1.27
C ASN A 299 14.71 -9.27 -2.03
N ALA A 300 14.09 -9.81 -3.09
CA ALA A 300 14.70 -10.84 -3.93
C ALA A 300 15.76 -10.23 -4.87
N PRO A 301 16.99 -10.77 -4.93
CA PRO A 301 18.02 -10.29 -5.85
C PRO A 301 17.60 -10.38 -7.33
N ASP A 302 17.73 -9.28 -8.06
CA ASP A 302 17.45 -9.18 -9.50
C ASP A 302 18.32 -8.08 -10.14
N ALA A 303 18.24 -7.93 -11.47
CA ALA A 303 18.85 -6.82 -12.20
C ALA A 303 18.09 -5.49 -11.96
N TRP A 304 18.81 -4.38 -11.90
CA TRP A 304 18.22 -3.04 -11.74
C TRP A 304 17.13 -2.71 -12.76
N SER A 305 17.24 -3.18 -14.00
CA SER A 305 16.22 -3.01 -15.04
C SER A 305 14.90 -3.74 -14.73
N ASN A 306 14.96 -4.86 -14.03
CA ASN A 306 13.76 -5.58 -13.58
C ASN A 306 13.11 -4.86 -12.40
N TYR A 307 13.90 -4.35 -11.44
CA TYR A 307 13.39 -3.49 -10.37
C TYR A 307 12.73 -2.23 -10.93
N GLU A 308 13.36 -1.58 -11.90
CA GLU A 308 12.81 -0.41 -12.58
C GLU A 308 11.46 -0.71 -13.23
N LYS A 309 11.35 -1.81 -13.98
CA LYS A 309 10.09 -2.22 -14.61
C LYS A 309 8.99 -2.49 -13.57
N GLY A 310 9.33 -3.19 -12.49
CA GLY A 310 8.44 -3.46 -11.38
C GLY A 310 7.96 -2.18 -10.70
N TYR A 311 8.90 -1.27 -10.41
CA TYR A 311 8.62 0.00 -9.76
C TYR A 311 7.74 0.91 -10.62
N ARG A 312 7.99 1.02 -11.93
CA ARG A 312 7.10 1.77 -12.85
C ARG A 312 5.67 1.22 -12.82
N SER A 313 5.51 -0.11 -12.75
CA SER A 313 4.21 -0.78 -12.70
C SER A 313 3.46 -0.47 -11.39
N THR A 314 4.10 -0.66 -10.24
CA THR A 314 3.49 -0.39 -8.93
C THR A 314 3.27 1.09 -8.70
N PHE A 315 4.20 1.95 -9.12
CA PHE A 315 4.08 3.40 -9.05
C PHE A 315 2.89 3.91 -9.86
N ALA A 316 2.71 3.44 -11.10
CA ALA A 316 1.53 3.81 -11.89
C ALA A 316 0.23 3.32 -11.25
N ALA A 317 0.22 2.09 -10.71
CA ALA A 317 -0.94 1.51 -10.05
C ALA A 317 -1.39 2.32 -8.81
N GLN A 318 -0.49 2.75 -7.92
CA GLN A 318 -0.88 3.60 -6.78
C GLN A 318 -1.44 4.94 -7.22
N MET A 319 -0.97 5.50 -8.33
CA MET A 319 -1.41 6.82 -8.78
C MET A 319 -2.85 6.81 -9.31
N LEU A 320 -3.35 5.66 -9.79
CA LEU A 320 -4.71 5.45 -10.30
C LEU A 320 -5.80 5.50 -9.21
N TYR A 321 -5.43 5.68 -7.95
CA TYR A 321 -6.31 5.94 -6.81
C TYR A 321 -6.19 7.43 -6.39
N PRO A 322 -6.88 8.33 -7.11
CA PRO A 322 -6.71 9.78 -7.02
C PRO A 322 -7.05 10.38 -5.66
N GLU A 323 -7.83 9.68 -4.83
CA GLU A 323 -8.24 10.11 -3.50
C GLU A 323 -7.10 10.06 -2.48
N VAL A 324 -6.09 9.21 -2.73
CA VAL A 324 -4.91 9.04 -1.87
C VAL A 324 -3.79 9.93 -2.37
N ASN A 325 -3.33 10.83 -1.50
CA ASN A 325 -2.20 11.71 -1.76
C ASN A 325 -1.14 11.68 -0.66
N ASN A 326 -1.13 10.64 0.19
CA ASN A 326 -0.06 10.40 1.15
C ASN A 326 0.72 9.14 0.72
N PHE A 327 2.04 9.19 0.83
CA PHE A 327 2.91 8.14 0.32
C PHE A 327 4.05 7.83 1.29
N GLN A 328 4.34 6.55 1.49
CA GLN A 328 5.66 6.16 1.95
C GLN A 328 6.50 5.93 0.69
N VAL A 329 7.51 6.76 0.49
CA VAL A 329 8.20 6.86 -0.81
C VAL A 329 9.24 5.77 -1.01
N MET A 330 9.76 5.18 0.07
CA MET A 330 10.83 4.18 0.03
C MET A 330 10.97 3.44 1.36
N LEU A 331 11.27 2.14 1.27
CA LEU A 331 11.80 1.36 2.39
C LEU A 331 13.33 1.30 2.29
N TRP A 332 13.99 1.39 3.44
CA TRP A 332 15.43 1.12 3.57
C TRP A 332 16.29 1.85 2.51
N PRO A 333 16.25 3.19 2.42
CA PRO A 333 17.02 3.93 1.42
C PRO A 333 18.53 3.62 1.46
N GLU A 334 19.05 3.20 2.62
CA GLU A 334 20.41 2.70 2.78
C GLU A 334 20.71 1.48 1.89
N ASN A 335 19.73 0.61 1.61
CA ASN A 335 19.91 -0.53 0.71
C ASN A 335 19.89 -0.13 -0.78
N VAL A 336 19.32 1.03 -1.10
CA VAL A 336 19.20 1.54 -2.47
C VAL A 336 20.41 2.41 -2.83
N PHE A 337 20.75 3.39 -1.99
CA PHE A 337 21.73 4.43 -2.31
C PHE A 337 23.13 4.19 -1.75
N GLN A 338 23.26 3.40 -0.67
CA GLN A 338 24.57 3.09 -0.07
C GLN A 338 25.01 1.68 -0.44
N VAL A 339 26.27 1.53 -0.86
CA VAL A 339 26.88 0.21 -1.03
C VAL A 339 27.53 -0.17 0.30
N ASN A 340 26.96 -1.15 1.01
CA ASN A 340 27.62 -1.72 2.18
C ASN A 340 28.36 -3.02 1.78
N GLN A 341 29.63 -3.15 2.16
CA GLN A 341 30.42 -4.39 1.97
C GLN A 341 29.82 -5.58 2.76
N GLU A 342 29.09 -5.31 3.85
CA GLU A 342 28.37 -6.34 4.61
C GLU A 342 27.08 -6.81 3.92
N THR A 343 26.36 -5.94 3.18
CA THR A 343 25.21 -6.39 2.38
C THR A 343 25.66 -7.13 1.13
N ALA A 344 26.79 -6.72 0.54
CA ALA A 344 27.44 -7.43 -0.57
C ALA A 344 27.96 -8.83 -0.21
N SER A 345 28.16 -9.14 1.07
CA SER A 345 28.61 -10.47 1.56
C SER A 345 27.52 -11.31 2.21
N ARG A 346 26.31 -10.76 2.43
CA ARG A 346 25.17 -11.46 3.07
C ARG A 346 24.18 -12.09 2.09
N ARG A 347 24.26 -11.74 0.81
CA ARG A 347 23.40 -12.23 -0.27
C ARG A 347 24.31 -12.45 -1.48
N ASP A 348 24.10 -13.50 -2.26
CA ASP A 348 24.74 -13.69 -3.56
C ASP A 348 24.22 -12.63 -4.55
N TRP A 349 24.57 -11.37 -4.26
CA TRP A 349 23.99 -10.18 -4.85
C TRP A 349 24.68 -9.88 -6.18
N VAL A 350 23.90 -9.41 -7.16
CA VAL A 350 24.44 -8.65 -8.29
C VAL A 350 24.78 -7.22 -7.82
N GLY A 351 25.62 -7.14 -6.78
CA GLY A 351 26.88 -6.39 -6.70
C GLY A 351 27.04 -4.96 -7.21
N SER A 352 26.02 -4.17 -7.52
CA SER A 352 26.25 -2.78 -7.98
C SER A 352 25.36 -1.77 -7.27
N LYS A 353 25.99 -0.66 -6.85
CA LYS A 353 25.30 0.62 -6.59
C LYS A 353 24.19 0.80 -7.63
N ILE A 354 23.01 1.25 -7.21
CA ILE A 354 21.96 1.67 -8.15
C ILE A 354 22.60 2.53 -9.25
N ASN A 355 22.30 2.19 -10.51
CA ASN A 355 22.86 2.93 -11.62
C ASN A 355 22.33 4.38 -11.58
N GLU A 356 23.15 5.34 -12.04
CA GLU A 356 22.85 6.76 -11.89
C GLU A 356 21.53 7.17 -12.58
N GLU A 357 21.22 6.58 -13.74
CA GLU A 357 20.00 6.84 -14.49
C GLU A 357 18.76 6.43 -13.68
N TYR A 358 18.75 5.20 -13.16
CA TYR A 358 17.64 4.71 -12.34
C TYR A 358 17.54 5.46 -11.01
N ALA A 359 18.68 5.79 -10.37
CA ALA A 359 18.68 6.62 -9.17
C ALA A 359 18.05 7.99 -9.42
N THR A 360 18.37 8.62 -10.56
CA THR A 360 17.79 9.90 -10.98
C THR A 360 16.29 9.78 -11.20
N GLN A 361 15.83 8.72 -11.88
CA GLN A 361 14.41 8.44 -12.05
C GLN A 361 13.70 8.30 -10.70
N VAL A 362 14.25 7.52 -9.77
CA VAL A 362 13.68 7.34 -8.42
C VAL A 362 13.58 8.67 -7.67
N GLN A 363 14.58 9.54 -7.75
CA GLN A 363 14.52 10.86 -7.12
C GLN A 363 13.44 11.75 -7.74
N ILE A 364 13.27 11.75 -9.07
CA ILE A 364 12.20 12.49 -9.76
C ILE A 364 10.83 12.02 -9.26
N LEU A 365 10.63 10.71 -9.18
CA LEU A 365 9.36 10.10 -8.75
C LEU A 365 9.09 10.40 -7.27
N ASN A 366 10.06 10.20 -6.39
CA ASN A 366 9.94 10.50 -4.95
C ASN A 366 9.62 11.97 -4.70
N ASN A 367 10.31 12.88 -5.39
CA ASN A 367 10.04 14.30 -5.25
C ASN A 367 8.66 14.68 -5.81
N THR A 368 8.22 14.03 -6.89
CA THR A 368 6.88 14.24 -7.43
C THR A 368 5.78 13.87 -6.41
N LEU A 369 5.97 12.81 -5.62
CA LEU A 369 5.02 12.41 -4.57
C LEU A 369 4.83 13.49 -3.50
N ASN A 370 5.83 14.34 -3.26
CA ASN A 370 5.69 15.50 -2.36
C ASN A 370 4.68 16.52 -2.89
N LEU A 371 4.52 16.64 -4.21
CA LEU A 371 3.76 17.71 -4.85
C LEU A 371 2.42 17.25 -5.39
N ILE A 372 2.29 15.97 -5.77
CA ILE A 372 1.11 15.46 -6.48
C ILE A 372 -0.20 15.66 -5.68
N PRO A 373 -1.22 16.34 -6.22
CA PRO A 373 -2.49 16.56 -5.51
C PRO A 373 -3.35 15.29 -5.56
N LYS A 374 -4.53 15.36 -4.93
CA LYS A 374 -5.62 14.45 -5.30
C LYS A 374 -6.03 14.70 -6.76
N GLY A 375 -6.68 13.73 -7.39
CA GLY A 375 -7.06 13.82 -8.80
C GLY A 375 -8.54 13.67 -9.09
N ASP A 376 -8.83 13.67 -10.38
CA ASP A 376 -10.11 13.29 -10.95
C ASP A 376 -10.30 11.78 -10.85
N THR A 377 -11.54 11.32 -10.98
CA THR A 377 -11.86 9.90 -10.97
C THR A 377 -11.13 9.14 -12.10
N CYS A 378 -10.58 7.96 -11.78
CA CYS A 378 -9.95 7.07 -12.77
C CYS A 378 -10.92 6.78 -13.93
N SER A 379 -10.44 6.68 -15.16
CA SER A 379 -11.29 6.36 -16.32
C SER A 379 -11.93 4.97 -16.20
N GLY A 380 -13.13 4.79 -16.74
CA GLY A 380 -13.83 3.51 -16.75
C GLY A 380 -15.24 3.61 -16.20
N SER A 381 -16.02 2.55 -16.35
CA SER A 381 -17.34 2.44 -15.71
C SER A 381 -17.17 1.95 -14.27
N HIS A 382 -17.42 2.83 -13.30
CA HIS A 382 -17.35 2.53 -11.86
C HIS A 382 -18.63 1.86 -11.36
N GLY A 383 -18.58 1.31 -10.15
CA GLY A 383 -19.74 0.68 -9.48
C GLY A 383 -19.74 -0.84 -9.51
N VAL A 384 -18.67 -1.47 -9.97
CA VAL A 384 -18.48 -2.93 -9.89
C VAL A 384 -17.63 -3.26 -8.65
N GLY A 385 -18.25 -3.90 -7.66
CA GLY A 385 -17.60 -4.33 -6.42
C GLY A 385 -17.28 -5.81 -6.40
N VAL A 386 -16.14 -6.21 -5.83
CA VAL A 386 -15.80 -7.61 -5.53
C VAL A 386 -15.61 -7.77 -4.03
N LEU A 387 -16.37 -8.69 -3.43
CA LEU A 387 -16.37 -8.91 -1.99
C LEU A 387 -15.22 -9.84 -1.57
N VAL A 388 -14.50 -9.46 -0.52
CA VAL A 388 -13.45 -10.24 0.15
C VAL A 388 -13.70 -10.31 1.66
N ALA A 389 -13.10 -11.28 2.36
CA ALA A 389 -13.21 -11.39 3.82
C ALA A 389 -11.93 -11.98 4.42
N ASN A 390 -11.61 -11.64 5.67
CA ASN A 390 -10.40 -12.14 6.37
C ASN A 390 -10.23 -13.65 6.35
N SER A 391 -11.34 -14.39 6.27
CA SER A 391 -11.33 -15.85 6.18
C SER A 391 -10.69 -16.39 4.89
N MET A 392 -10.41 -15.55 3.88
CA MET A 392 -9.54 -15.90 2.76
C MET A 392 -8.22 -16.49 3.25
N MET A 393 -7.58 -15.81 4.22
CA MET A 393 -6.31 -16.26 4.81
C MET A 393 -6.43 -17.58 5.59
N PHE A 394 -7.63 -17.96 6.02
CA PHE A 394 -7.82 -19.12 6.92
C PHE A 394 -7.82 -20.46 6.18
N GLN A 395 -7.91 -20.42 4.85
CA GLN A 395 -8.21 -21.57 3.99
C GLN A 395 -7.08 -21.86 3.00
N THR A 396 -5.93 -21.21 3.15
CA THR A 396 -4.79 -21.27 2.21
C THR A 396 -3.74 -22.34 2.57
N TYR A 397 -3.87 -22.93 3.77
CA TYR A 397 -3.05 -24.04 4.23
C TYR A 397 -3.76 -24.82 5.37
N PRO A 398 -3.60 -26.15 5.42
CA PRO A 398 -3.05 -27.01 4.38
C PRO A 398 -4.05 -27.21 3.23
N ASP A 399 -3.63 -27.87 2.16
CA ASP A 399 -4.54 -28.27 1.09
C ASP A 399 -5.37 -29.48 1.55
N PHE A 400 -6.68 -29.46 1.28
CA PHE A 400 -7.61 -30.53 1.65
C PHE A 400 -8.37 -31.06 0.42
N ASP A 401 -8.67 -32.36 0.45
CA ASP A 401 -9.43 -33.07 -0.59
C ASP A 401 -8.82 -32.92 -2.01
N ASN A 402 -9.60 -33.24 -3.04
CA ASN A 402 -9.23 -33.01 -4.45
C ASN A 402 -9.59 -31.59 -4.91
N TYR A 403 -9.73 -30.63 -4.00
CA TYR A 403 -10.05 -29.25 -4.32
C TYR A 403 -8.79 -28.39 -4.27
N SER A 404 -8.38 -27.86 -5.42
CA SER A 404 -7.23 -26.95 -5.52
C SER A 404 -7.68 -25.59 -6.05
N ASP A 405 -7.15 -24.54 -5.44
CA ASP A 405 -7.18 -23.18 -5.99
C ASP A 405 -5.74 -22.65 -6.14
N PRO A 406 -5.07 -22.96 -7.26
CA PRO A 406 -3.69 -22.54 -7.44
C PRO A 406 -3.62 -21.02 -7.61
N ARG A 407 -2.69 -20.37 -6.90
CA ARG A 407 -2.40 -18.92 -7.07
C ARG A 407 -3.60 -18.00 -6.84
N LEU A 408 -4.50 -18.33 -5.92
CA LEU A 408 -5.73 -17.57 -5.64
C LEU A 408 -6.60 -17.39 -6.92
N SER A 409 -6.68 -18.43 -7.75
CA SER A 409 -7.36 -18.32 -9.05
C SER A 409 -8.86 -18.05 -8.90
N ASN A 410 -9.49 -18.46 -7.79
CA ASN A 410 -10.86 -18.10 -7.50
C ASN A 410 -11.02 -16.58 -7.31
N PHE A 411 -10.22 -15.95 -6.46
CA PHE A 411 -10.21 -14.49 -6.34
C PHE A 411 -9.87 -13.78 -7.67
N TYR A 412 -8.79 -14.18 -8.35
CA TYR A 412 -8.39 -13.57 -9.62
C TYR A 412 -9.39 -13.84 -10.76
N GLY A 413 -10.16 -14.92 -10.67
CA GLY A 413 -11.27 -15.24 -11.56
C GLY A 413 -12.37 -14.18 -11.54
N LEU A 414 -12.61 -13.58 -10.37
CA LEU A 414 -13.60 -12.51 -10.22
C LEU A 414 -13.06 -11.15 -10.65
N THR A 415 -11.76 -10.89 -10.50
CA THR A 415 -11.18 -9.54 -10.65
C THR A 415 -10.50 -9.31 -11.99
N LEU A 416 -9.61 -10.21 -12.39
CA LEU A 416 -8.71 -9.99 -13.53
C LEU A 416 -9.44 -9.85 -14.87
N PRO A 417 -10.50 -10.62 -15.17
CA PRO A 417 -11.34 -10.38 -16.35
C PRO A 417 -11.91 -8.96 -16.46
N LEU A 418 -12.21 -8.30 -15.35
CA LEU A 418 -12.74 -6.93 -15.31
C LEU A 418 -11.62 -5.93 -15.55
N VAL A 419 -10.50 -6.08 -14.84
CA VAL A 419 -9.32 -5.22 -14.95
C VAL A 419 -8.77 -5.25 -16.39
N LYS A 420 -8.66 -6.42 -17.01
CA LYS A 420 -8.22 -6.55 -18.41
C LYS A 420 -9.16 -5.87 -19.42
N ARG A 421 -10.40 -5.54 -19.02
CA ARG A 421 -11.41 -4.83 -19.81
C ARG A 421 -11.57 -3.37 -19.40
N GLY A 422 -10.61 -2.82 -18.65
CA GLY A 422 -10.58 -1.40 -18.28
C GLY A 422 -11.74 -1.00 -17.37
N ILE A 423 -12.25 -1.96 -16.59
CA ILE A 423 -13.30 -1.75 -15.60
C ILE A 423 -12.61 -1.54 -14.23
N PRO A 424 -12.67 -0.34 -13.65
CA PRO A 424 -12.18 -0.11 -12.29
C PRO A 424 -13.02 -0.92 -11.32
N ILE A 425 -12.37 -1.69 -10.45
CA ILE A 425 -13.05 -2.51 -9.44
C ILE A 425 -12.90 -1.89 -8.06
N SER A 426 -13.95 -1.99 -7.25
CA SER A 426 -13.87 -1.73 -5.81
C SER A 426 -13.75 -3.04 -5.06
N ILE A 427 -12.74 -3.18 -4.19
CA ILE A 427 -12.67 -4.32 -3.28
C ILE A 427 -13.44 -3.98 -2.01
N ILE A 428 -14.51 -4.73 -1.77
CA ILE A 428 -15.38 -4.53 -0.60
C ILE A 428 -15.00 -5.56 0.45
N HIS A 429 -14.63 -5.08 1.63
CA HIS A 429 -14.34 -5.95 2.75
C HIS A 429 -15.63 -6.33 3.49
N MET A 430 -15.91 -7.62 3.60
CA MET A 430 -17.14 -8.13 4.23
C MET A 430 -17.31 -7.67 5.68
N ASN A 431 -16.20 -7.58 6.42
CA ASN A 431 -16.19 -7.07 7.80
C ASN A 431 -16.60 -5.60 7.90
N HIS A 432 -16.61 -4.86 6.79
CA HIS A 432 -17.05 -3.48 6.73
C HIS A 432 -18.51 -3.31 6.35
N LEU A 433 -19.25 -4.38 6.01
CA LEU A 433 -20.64 -4.27 5.58
C LEU A 433 -21.56 -3.57 6.59
N GLU A 434 -21.20 -3.52 7.87
CA GLU A 434 -21.92 -2.76 8.90
C GLU A 434 -21.73 -1.24 8.80
N LEU A 435 -20.65 -0.81 8.14
CA LEU A 435 -20.38 0.60 7.89
C LEU A 435 -21.36 1.12 6.85
N LYS A 436 -21.95 2.29 7.13
CA LYS A 436 -22.97 2.92 6.27
C LYS A 436 -22.53 3.10 4.82
N ASN A 437 -21.24 3.27 4.58
CA ASN A 437 -20.69 3.58 3.27
C ASN A 437 -20.08 2.36 2.54
N ALA A 438 -20.15 1.15 3.11
CA ALA A 438 -19.41 0.01 2.57
C ALA A 438 -19.89 -0.49 1.19
N LEU A 439 -21.17 -0.33 0.89
CA LEU A 439 -21.77 -0.65 -0.42
C LEU A 439 -22.28 0.60 -1.13
N LYS A 440 -21.83 1.77 -0.69
CA LYS A 440 -22.22 3.03 -1.31
C LYS A 440 -21.60 3.10 -2.71
N ASP A 441 -22.38 3.55 -3.69
CA ASP A 441 -21.95 3.72 -5.08
C ASP A 441 -21.57 2.38 -5.77
N ILE A 442 -21.99 1.24 -5.21
CA ILE A 442 -21.89 -0.09 -5.83
C ILE A 442 -23.21 -0.43 -6.51
N GLU A 443 -23.12 -0.66 -7.82
CA GLU A 443 -24.24 -1.02 -8.70
C GLU A 443 -24.36 -2.55 -8.82
N VAL A 444 -23.22 -3.22 -9.02
CA VAL A 444 -23.12 -4.68 -9.11
C VAL A 444 -22.08 -5.17 -8.13
N LEU A 445 -22.50 -5.98 -7.17
CA LEU A 445 -21.61 -6.66 -6.23
C LEU A 445 -21.38 -8.10 -6.71
N ILE A 446 -20.13 -8.53 -6.68
CA ILE A 446 -19.70 -9.87 -7.10
C ILE A 446 -19.08 -10.56 -5.90
N MET A 447 -19.46 -11.81 -5.67
CA MET A 447 -18.91 -12.58 -4.56
C MET A 447 -18.83 -14.07 -4.84
N SER A 448 -18.00 -14.74 -4.05
CA SER A 448 -17.92 -16.19 -3.97
C SER A 448 -17.61 -16.61 -2.54
N TYR A 449 -18.10 -17.78 -2.12
CA TYR A 449 -17.61 -18.42 -0.90
C TYR A 449 -16.54 -19.48 -1.16
N SER A 450 -16.08 -19.68 -2.40
CA SER A 450 -15.08 -20.69 -2.74
C SER A 450 -13.72 -20.47 -2.03
N ASP A 451 -13.36 -19.22 -1.70
CA ASP A 451 -12.12 -18.88 -0.98
C ASP A 451 -12.34 -18.25 0.39
N MET A 452 -13.57 -17.86 0.73
CA MET A 452 -13.87 -17.11 1.94
C MET A 452 -15.18 -17.55 2.58
N LYS A 453 -15.27 -17.46 3.90
CA LYS A 453 -16.49 -17.72 4.66
C LYS A 453 -16.86 -16.50 5.53
N PRO A 454 -18.15 -16.12 5.60
CA PRO A 454 -18.57 -15.01 6.45
C PRO A 454 -18.30 -15.32 7.92
N LEU A 455 -17.59 -14.42 8.62
CA LEU A 455 -17.24 -14.65 10.03
C LEU A 455 -18.44 -14.54 10.98
N GLU A 456 -19.51 -13.85 10.56
CA GLU A 456 -20.72 -13.63 11.36
C GLU A 456 -21.98 -13.70 10.47
N ALA A 457 -23.08 -14.20 11.03
CA ALA A 457 -24.37 -14.34 10.34
C ALA A 457 -24.97 -13.02 9.83
N LYS A 458 -24.62 -11.92 10.50
CA LYS A 458 -25.13 -10.58 10.18
C LYS A 458 -24.68 -10.09 8.81
N TYR A 459 -23.51 -10.50 8.31
CA TYR A 459 -23.02 -10.08 7.00
C TYR A 459 -23.96 -10.55 5.88
N ASN A 460 -24.42 -11.80 5.95
CA ASN A 460 -25.41 -12.32 5.01
C ASN A 460 -26.77 -11.60 5.15
N SER A 461 -27.14 -11.22 6.37
CA SER A 461 -28.37 -10.45 6.63
C SER A 461 -28.31 -9.06 6.00
N ILE A 462 -27.15 -8.40 6.07
CA ILE A 462 -26.91 -7.09 5.44
C ILE A 462 -26.94 -7.22 3.92
N LEU A 463 -26.27 -8.22 3.34
CA LEU A 463 -26.29 -8.47 1.89
C LEU A 463 -27.72 -8.74 1.40
N ALA A 464 -28.45 -9.65 2.04
CA ALA A 464 -29.83 -9.96 1.69
C ALA A 464 -30.74 -8.72 1.79
N LYS A 465 -30.50 -7.83 2.76
CA LYS A 465 -31.22 -6.56 2.87
C LYS A 465 -30.87 -5.61 1.72
N TRP A 466 -29.59 -5.42 1.43
CA TRP A 466 -29.12 -4.54 0.36
C TRP A 466 -29.71 -4.95 -1.01
N ILE A 467 -29.75 -6.26 -1.30
CA ILE A 467 -30.38 -6.80 -2.51
C ILE A 467 -31.88 -6.50 -2.52
N LYS A 468 -32.60 -6.78 -1.41
CA LYS A 468 -34.04 -6.48 -1.31
C LYS A 468 -34.37 -5.00 -1.53
N ASP A 469 -33.45 -4.12 -1.17
CA ASP A 469 -33.60 -2.67 -1.31
C ASP A 469 -33.26 -2.15 -2.71
N GLY A 470 -32.69 -2.97 -3.60
CA GLY A 470 -32.43 -2.63 -5.00
C GLY A 470 -31.10 -3.13 -5.58
N GLY A 471 -30.17 -3.58 -4.74
CA GLY A 471 -28.83 -3.98 -5.18
C GLY A 471 -28.81 -5.22 -6.09
N SER A 472 -27.80 -5.30 -6.95
CA SER A 472 -27.54 -6.48 -7.79
C SER A 472 -26.36 -7.30 -7.25
N LEU A 473 -26.60 -8.57 -6.92
CA LEU A 473 -25.57 -9.51 -6.48
C LEU A 473 -25.35 -10.62 -7.52
N ILE A 474 -24.11 -10.78 -7.97
CA ILE A 474 -23.64 -11.94 -8.73
C ILE A 474 -22.88 -12.86 -7.76
N TYR A 475 -23.47 -14.01 -7.49
CA TYR A 475 -22.88 -15.08 -6.69
C TYR A 475 -22.26 -16.14 -7.61
N CYS A 476 -20.94 -16.31 -7.54
CA CYS A 476 -20.20 -17.31 -8.31
C CYS A 476 -19.70 -18.42 -7.39
N GLY A 477 -20.07 -19.67 -7.63
CA GLY A 477 -19.50 -20.81 -6.91
C GLY A 477 -20.34 -22.06 -6.94
N THR A 478 -19.67 -23.20 -6.81
CA THR A 478 -20.30 -24.52 -6.73
C THR A 478 -20.66 -24.94 -5.30
N ASP A 479 -20.20 -24.20 -4.30
CA ASP A 479 -20.29 -24.55 -2.86
C ASP A 479 -19.70 -25.94 -2.54
N SER A 480 -18.68 -26.36 -3.28
CA SER A 480 -18.04 -27.67 -3.10
C SER A 480 -16.67 -27.64 -2.44
N ASP A 481 -16.13 -26.46 -2.09
CA ASP A 481 -14.85 -26.39 -1.41
C ASP A 481 -14.95 -27.02 0.00
N PRO A 482 -13.87 -27.64 0.50
CA PRO A 482 -13.90 -28.41 1.75
C PRO A 482 -14.26 -27.57 2.98
N PHE A 483 -14.15 -26.25 2.89
CA PHE A 483 -14.43 -25.36 4.02
C PHE A 483 -15.91 -24.96 4.12
N GLN A 484 -16.77 -25.30 3.17
CA GLN A 484 -18.21 -25.01 3.24
C GLN A 484 -18.87 -25.68 4.46
N GLN A 485 -18.36 -26.85 4.84
CA GLN A 485 -18.87 -27.66 5.94
C GLN A 485 -18.10 -27.45 7.26
N VAL A 486 -17.18 -26.48 7.37
CA VAL A 486 -16.51 -26.24 8.66
C VAL A 486 -17.54 -25.90 9.72
N LYS A 487 -17.28 -26.32 10.97
CA LYS A 487 -18.18 -26.01 12.07
C LYS A 487 -18.06 -24.52 12.42
N ASP A 488 -19.12 -23.76 12.18
CA ASP A 488 -19.24 -22.34 12.55
C ASP A 488 -20.73 -21.94 12.63
N TRP A 489 -21.05 -20.65 12.69
CA TRP A 489 -22.38 -20.13 13.03
C TRP A 489 -23.52 -20.63 12.13
N TRP A 490 -23.26 -21.00 10.87
CA TRP A 490 -24.29 -21.43 9.92
C TRP A 490 -24.76 -22.89 10.11
N ASN A 491 -23.94 -23.73 10.75
CA ASN A 491 -24.26 -25.14 11.02
C ASN A 491 -24.12 -25.51 12.51
N SER A 492 -24.15 -24.49 13.36
CA SER A 492 -24.09 -24.60 14.82
C SER A 492 -25.24 -23.82 15.47
N ASP A 493 -25.39 -23.95 16.79
CA ASP A 493 -26.39 -23.23 17.60
C ASP A 493 -27.83 -23.35 17.07
N GLY A 494 -28.23 -24.59 16.74
CA GLY A 494 -29.56 -24.92 16.22
C GLY A 494 -29.74 -24.68 14.72
N ARG A 495 -28.71 -24.21 14.01
CA ARG A 495 -28.70 -24.11 12.54
C ARG A 495 -28.07 -25.37 11.91
N SER A 496 -28.49 -25.69 10.69
CA SER A 496 -28.06 -26.90 9.96
C SER A 496 -27.87 -26.65 8.46
N TYR A 497 -27.53 -25.41 8.08
CA TYR A 497 -27.23 -25.07 6.69
C TYR A 497 -25.98 -25.82 6.22
N LYS A 498 -25.96 -26.30 4.96
CA LYS A 498 -24.79 -26.99 4.42
C LYS A 498 -23.68 -26.00 4.05
N SER A 499 -24.05 -24.81 3.59
CA SER A 499 -23.09 -23.74 3.31
C SER A 499 -23.59 -22.41 3.89
N PRO A 500 -22.71 -21.42 4.11
CA PRO A 500 -23.13 -20.06 4.33
C PRO A 500 -23.94 -19.49 3.15
N GLY A 501 -23.72 -20.00 1.92
CA GLY A 501 -24.51 -19.66 0.73
C GLY A 501 -25.98 -20.03 0.89
N ASP A 502 -26.26 -21.24 1.38
CA ASP A 502 -27.64 -21.69 1.64
C ASP A 502 -28.36 -20.77 2.61
N GLN A 503 -27.66 -20.28 3.64
CA GLN A 503 -28.24 -19.34 4.59
C GLN A 503 -28.51 -17.98 3.96
N LEU A 504 -27.59 -17.47 3.12
CA LEU A 504 -27.81 -16.23 2.36
C LEU A 504 -29.05 -16.35 1.47
N PHE A 505 -29.19 -17.45 0.73
CA PHE A 505 -30.35 -17.68 -0.14
C PHE A 505 -31.64 -17.88 0.64
N ALA A 506 -31.60 -18.56 1.78
CA ALA A 506 -32.76 -18.72 2.66
C ALA A 506 -33.29 -17.36 3.18
N LEU A 507 -32.41 -16.41 3.50
CA LEU A 507 -32.81 -15.05 3.87
C LEU A 507 -33.57 -14.31 2.76
N MET A 508 -33.41 -14.74 1.51
CA MET A 508 -34.10 -14.20 0.33
C MET A 508 -35.32 -15.04 -0.11
N GLY A 509 -35.65 -16.12 0.62
CA GLY A 509 -36.74 -17.03 0.27
C GLY A 509 -36.41 -18.02 -0.84
N LEU A 510 -35.13 -18.20 -1.16
CA LEU A 510 -34.63 -18.98 -2.29
C LEU A 510 -33.89 -20.25 -1.84
N TRP A 511 -34.53 -21.06 -1.00
CA TRP A 511 -33.94 -22.30 -0.51
C TRP A 511 -33.58 -23.24 -1.68
N ASN A 512 -32.36 -23.81 -1.71
CA ASN A 512 -31.83 -24.66 -2.79
C ASN A 512 -31.82 -23.99 -4.18
N ALA A 513 -31.61 -22.67 -4.27
CA ALA A 513 -31.53 -21.98 -5.55
C ALA A 513 -30.46 -22.57 -6.49
N HIS A 514 -30.90 -22.90 -7.71
CA HIS A 514 -30.04 -23.36 -8.80
C HIS A 514 -29.43 -22.17 -9.55
N GLU A 515 -28.54 -22.45 -10.50
CA GLU A 515 -28.05 -21.44 -11.46
C GLU A 515 -29.23 -20.69 -12.10
N GLY A 516 -29.14 -19.36 -12.18
CA GLY A 516 -30.22 -18.54 -12.71
C GLY A 516 -30.21 -17.10 -12.20
N VAL A 517 -31.26 -16.36 -12.56
CA VAL A 517 -31.51 -14.97 -12.16
C VAL A 517 -32.80 -14.92 -11.38
N TYR A 518 -32.76 -14.30 -10.21
CA TYR A 518 -33.88 -14.23 -9.28
C TYR A 518 -34.13 -12.77 -8.90
N ASN A 519 -35.39 -12.35 -9.01
CA ASN A 519 -35.82 -11.07 -8.45
C ASN A 519 -36.00 -11.22 -6.94
N VAL A 520 -35.34 -10.37 -6.17
CA VAL A 520 -35.37 -10.39 -4.71
C VAL A 520 -35.72 -8.99 -4.22
N GLY A 521 -36.97 -8.81 -3.77
CA GLY A 521 -37.46 -7.48 -3.43
C GLY A 521 -37.41 -6.56 -4.66
N LYS A 522 -36.63 -5.48 -4.58
CA LYS A 522 -36.39 -4.54 -5.69
C LYS A 522 -35.11 -4.83 -6.49
N GLY A 523 -34.25 -5.71 -6.01
CA GLY A 523 -32.97 -6.02 -6.64
C GLY A 523 -32.91 -7.41 -7.25
N THR A 524 -31.70 -7.82 -7.59
CA THR A 524 -31.44 -9.03 -8.38
C THR A 524 -30.37 -9.88 -7.71
N LEU A 525 -30.63 -11.19 -7.64
CA LEU A 525 -29.62 -12.21 -7.35
C LEU A 525 -29.38 -13.04 -8.60
N ARG A 526 -28.15 -13.02 -9.11
CA ARG A 526 -27.68 -13.92 -10.15
C ARG A 526 -26.77 -14.97 -9.54
N ILE A 527 -27.07 -16.24 -9.79
CA ILE A 527 -26.24 -17.37 -9.35
C ILE A 527 -25.57 -17.99 -10.57
N ILE A 528 -24.24 -18.05 -10.56
CA ILE A 528 -23.41 -18.78 -11.53
C ILE A 528 -22.80 -19.97 -10.80
N ARG A 529 -23.17 -21.19 -11.17
CA ARG A 529 -22.68 -22.44 -10.52
C ARG A 529 -21.38 -22.92 -11.16
N THR A 530 -20.40 -22.03 -11.19
CA THR A 530 -19.03 -22.28 -11.64
C THR A 530 -18.06 -21.69 -10.61
N ASP A 531 -17.05 -22.45 -10.22
CA ASP A 531 -15.98 -21.92 -9.36
C ASP A 531 -15.20 -20.84 -10.12
N PRO A 532 -14.97 -19.67 -9.51
CA PRO A 532 -14.38 -18.54 -10.22
C PRO A 532 -13.01 -18.83 -10.86
N LYS A 533 -12.22 -19.77 -10.32
CA LYS A 533 -10.94 -20.18 -10.93
C LYS A 533 -11.05 -20.60 -12.38
N HIS A 534 -12.18 -21.18 -12.79
CA HIS A 534 -12.40 -21.59 -14.18
C HIS A 534 -12.52 -20.41 -15.15
N PHE A 535 -12.84 -19.20 -14.67
CA PHE A 535 -12.90 -18.01 -15.51
C PHE A 535 -11.53 -17.61 -16.06
N VAL A 536 -10.45 -17.97 -15.36
CA VAL A 536 -9.08 -17.56 -15.71
C VAL A 536 -8.14 -18.72 -16.03
N MET A 537 -8.42 -19.93 -15.55
CA MET A 537 -7.61 -21.12 -15.81
C MET A 537 -7.88 -21.79 -17.16
N ALA A 538 -8.94 -21.40 -17.87
CA ALA A 538 -9.25 -21.90 -19.21
C ALA A 538 -9.27 -20.74 -20.22
N PRO A 539 -8.87 -20.99 -21.48
CA PRO A 539 -9.09 -20.03 -22.55
C PRO A 539 -10.57 -19.67 -22.67
N TYR A 540 -10.88 -18.38 -22.69
CA TYR A 540 -12.24 -17.83 -22.81
C TYR A 540 -13.20 -18.26 -21.69
N GLY A 541 -12.69 -18.71 -20.54
CA GLY A 541 -13.52 -19.17 -19.42
C GLY A 541 -14.40 -18.08 -18.79
N ASP A 542 -14.06 -16.80 -19.00
CA ASP A 542 -14.73 -15.65 -18.40
C ASP A 542 -15.93 -15.11 -19.20
N ILE A 543 -16.23 -15.64 -20.39
CA ILE A 543 -17.24 -15.08 -21.31
C ILE A 543 -18.63 -14.96 -20.65
N GLN A 544 -19.13 -16.04 -20.03
CA GLN A 544 -20.45 -16.03 -19.39
C GLN A 544 -20.48 -15.09 -18.18
N TYR A 545 -19.40 -15.09 -17.41
CA TYR A 545 -19.23 -14.25 -16.23
C TYR A 545 -19.26 -12.76 -16.62
N ILE A 546 -18.41 -12.33 -17.55
CA ILE A 546 -18.35 -10.94 -18.01
C ILE A 546 -19.67 -10.50 -18.66
N SER A 547 -20.29 -11.36 -19.48
CA SER A 547 -21.59 -11.06 -20.08
C SER A 547 -22.67 -10.82 -19.02
N SER A 548 -22.59 -11.52 -17.90
CA SER A 548 -23.50 -11.35 -16.77
C SER A 548 -23.25 -10.03 -16.04
N VAL A 549 -21.99 -9.69 -15.76
CA VAL A 549 -21.61 -8.40 -15.14
C VAL A 549 -22.09 -7.23 -16.00
N MET A 550 -21.84 -7.27 -17.30
CA MET A 550 -22.26 -6.21 -18.24
C MET A 550 -23.77 -6.04 -18.28
N ARG A 551 -24.52 -7.14 -18.28
CA ARG A 551 -25.99 -7.11 -18.28
C ARG A 551 -26.53 -6.50 -17.00
N ASP A 552 -26.08 -7.01 -15.86
CA ASP A 552 -26.57 -6.56 -14.55
C ASP A 552 -26.20 -5.09 -14.34
N TYR A 553 -25.04 -4.65 -14.83
CA TYR A 553 -24.64 -3.25 -14.80
C TYR A 553 -25.57 -2.34 -15.62
N ILE A 554 -25.94 -2.76 -16.84
CA ILE A 554 -26.90 -2.03 -17.68
C ILE A 554 -28.27 -1.97 -17.01
N GLU A 555 -28.72 -3.06 -16.40
CA GLU A 555 -30.01 -3.11 -15.71
C GLU A 555 -30.06 -2.16 -14.50
N GLN A 556 -28.94 -1.99 -13.80
CA GLN A 556 -28.84 -1.09 -12.62
C GLN A 556 -28.67 0.38 -13.01
N THR A 557 -27.80 0.67 -14.00
CA THR A 557 -27.40 2.04 -14.32
C THR A 557 -28.12 2.65 -15.53
N GLY A 558 -28.73 1.82 -16.36
CA GLY A 558 -29.24 2.21 -17.68
C GLY A 558 -28.14 2.50 -18.71
N MET A 559 -26.87 2.28 -18.37
CA MET A 559 -25.72 2.59 -19.22
C MET A 559 -24.86 1.34 -19.47
N PRO A 560 -24.33 1.15 -20.70
CA PRO A 560 -23.36 0.09 -20.96
C PRO A 560 -22.03 0.37 -20.27
N ILE A 561 -21.31 -0.70 -19.92
CA ILE A 561 -19.92 -0.62 -19.49
C ILE A 561 -19.05 -0.13 -20.66
N ASP A 562 -18.21 0.87 -20.41
CA ASP A 562 -17.22 1.36 -21.37
C ASP A 562 -15.97 0.46 -21.37
N VAL A 563 -16.03 -0.57 -22.22
CA VAL A 563 -14.99 -1.59 -22.37
C VAL A 563 -13.78 -1.04 -23.12
N ARG A 564 -12.61 -1.14 -22.50
CA ARG A 564 -11.32 -0.66 -23.02
C ARG A 564 -10.17 -1.51 -22.49
N ASN A 565 -8.94 -1.26 -22.90
CA ASN A 565 -7.76 -1.96 -22.35
C ASN A 565 -6.83 -1.04 -21.55
N TYR A 566 -7.30 0.11 -21.08
CA TYR A 566 -6.45 1.07 -20.37
C TYR A 566 -7.16 1.77 -19.22
N PHE A 567 -6.36 2.29 -18.28
CA PHE A 567 -6.78 3.23 -17.26
C PHE A 567 -6.03 4.54 -17.41
N THR A 568 -6.72 5.66 -17.18
CA THR A 568 -6.11 6.98 -17.09
C THR A 568 -6.61 7.74 -15.88
N VAL A 569 -5.76 8.57 -15.28
CA VAL A 569 -6.17 9.53 -14.27
C VAL A 569 -5.41 10.84 -14.42
N ASP A 570 -6.10 11.96 -14.21
CA ASP A 570 -5.53 13.29 -14.15
C ASP A 570 -5.45 13.75 -12.69
N ARG A 571 -4.29 14.27 -12.27
CA ARG A 571 -4.01 14.74 -10.91
C ARG A 571 -3.37 16.12 -10.99
N GLY A 572 -4.17 17.17 -11.18
CA GLY A 572 -3.64 18.48 -11.56
C GLY A 572 -2.90 18.39 -12.91
N ASN A 573 -1.64 18.81 -12.96
CA ASN A 573 -0.84 18.73 -14.19
C ASN A 573 -0.27 17.33 -14.47
N TYR A 574 -0.52 16.34 -13.63
CA TYR A 574 0.02 14.99 -13.80
C TYR A 574 -1.01 14.09 -14.49
N LYS A 575 -0.60 13.35 -15.53
CA LYS A 575 -1.41 12.31 -16.18
C LYS A 575 -0.73 10.96 -16.03
N VAL A 576 -1.50 9.97 -15.58
CA VAL A 576 -1.05 8.56 -15.50
C VAL A 576 -1.87 7.77 -16.50
N VAL A 577 -1.21 6.86 -17.22
CA VAL A 577 -1.83 5.93 -18.15
C VAL A 577 -1.25 4.54 -17.89
N ALA A 578 -2.11 3.52 -17.87
CA ALA A 578 -1.69 2.13 -17.89
C ALA A 578 -2.49 1.37 -18.93
N VAL A 579 -1.81 0.68 -19.84
CA VAL A 579 -2.44 -0.08 -20.92
C VAL A 579 -2.20 -1.56 -20.67
N MET A 580 -3.28 -2.32 -20.46
CA MET A 580 -3.25 -3.75 -20.22
C MET A 580 -2.94 -4.51 -21.51
N ASP A 581 -2.06 -5.51 -21.42
CA ASP A 581 -1.85 -6.52 -22.46
C ASP A 581 -2.90 -7.65 -22.36
N GLU A 582 -2.81 -8.65 -23.24
CA GLU A 582 -3.73 -9.82 -23.27
C GLU A 582 -5.21 -9.42 -23.49
N SER A 583 -5.42 -8.33 -24.24
CA SER A 583 -6.72 -7.74 -24.56
C SER A 583 -7.00 -7.74 -26.08
N GLU A 584 -6.54 -8.79 -26.78
CA GLU A 584 -6.41 -8.86 -28.26
C GLU A 584 -7.72 -8.68 -29.04
N ASN A 585 -8.87 -8.84 -28.39
CA ASN A 585 -10.19 -8.62 -28.99
C ASN A 585 -10.66 -7.15 -28.92
N MET A 586 -9.83 -6.22 -28.41
CA MET A 586 -10.18 -4.79 -28.30
C MET A 586 -9.76 -3.99 -29.54
N PRO A 587 -10.59 -3.04 -30.01
CA PRO A 587 -10.34 -2.31 -31.26
C PRO A 587 -9.17 -1.30 -31.21
N LYS A 588 -8.70 -0.92 -30.00
CA LYS A 588 -7.54 -0.03 -29.80
C LYS A 588 -6.56 -0.69 -28.84
N ASN A 589 -5.34 -0.92 -29.28
CA ASN A 589 -4.31 -1.60 -28.49
C ASN A 589 -3.37 -0.63 -27.77
N SER A 590 -3.21 0.62 -28.24
CA SER A 590 -2.37 1.64 -27.59
C SER A 590 -3.19 2.88 -27.19
N PHE A 591 -2.68 3.61 -26.20
CA PHE A 591 -3.20 4.91 -25.78
C PHE A 591 -2.24 6.01 -26.23
N VAL A 592 -2.78 7.13 -26.73
CA VAL A 592 -1.99 8.27 -27.19
C VAL A 592 -2.31 9.50 -26.36
N ILE A 593 -1.31 10.06 -25.71
CA ILE A 593 -1.37 11.40 -25.10
C ILE A 593 -0.95 12.39 -26.19
N ASP A 594 -1.94 12.98 -26.85
CA ASP A 594 -1.76 13.97 -27.94
C ASP A 594 -1.69 15.40 -27.37
N SER A 595 -0.61 15.67 -26.64
CA SER A 595 -0.32 16.98 -26.06
C SER A 595 1.14 17.03 -25.62
N LEU A 596 1.72 18.24 -25.63
CA LEU A 596 3.06 18.47 -25.11
C LEU A 596 3.13 18.12 -23.61
N CYS A 597 4.03 17.21 -23.26
CA CYS A 597 4.23 16.76 -21.89
C CYS A 597 5.70 16.42 -21.60
N ILE A 598 6.02 16.25 -20.32
CA ILE A 598 7.33 15.78 -19.84
C ILE A 598 7.17 14.32 -19.38
N ASP A 599 8.00 13.40 -19.88
CA ASP A 599 8.01 12.00 -19.41
C ASP A 599 8.73 11.90 -18.06
N LEU A 600 7.98 11.64 -16.98
CA LEU A 600 8.50 11.58 -15.62
C LEU A 600 9.13 10.22 -15.27
N PHE A 601 8.89 9.18 -16.08
CA PHE A 601 9.62 7.92 -15.94
C PHE A 601 10.99 7.96 -16.62
N ASN A 602 11.30 8.98 -17.40
CA ASN A 602 12.60 9.09 -18.02
C ASN A 602 13.50 10.04 -17.20
N PRO A 603 14.70 9.59 -16.76
CA PRO A 603 15.60 10.41 -15.94
C PRO A 603 16.12 11.68 -16.63
N GLU A 604 16.00 11.78 -17.96
CA GLU A 604 16.36 12.98 -18.73
C GLU A 604 15.19 13.95 -18.92
N LEU A 605 14.00 13.64 -18.40
CA LEU A 605 12.80 14.49 -18.50
C LEU A 605 12.56 15.06 -19.91
N PRO A 606 12.50 14.22 -20.96
CA PRO A 606 12.34 14.67 -22.33
C PRO A 606 10.96 15.31 -22.54
N ILE A 607 10.90 16.28 -23.45
CA ILE A 607 9.66 16.83 -23.95
C ILE A 607 9.10 15.90 -25.03
N CYS A 608 7.89 15.41 -24.81
CA CYS A 608 7.16 14.60 -25.75
C CYS A 608 6.06 15.45 -26.40
N ARG A 609 6.05 15.55 -27.74
CA ARG A 609 4.91 16.13 -28.49
C ARG A 609 3.69 15.23 -28.45
N GLU A 610 3.97 13.93 -28.53
CA GLU A 610 3.01 12.84 -28.42
C GLU A 610 3.68 11.76 -27.56
N LYS A 611 2.91 11.11 -26.68
CA LYS A 611 3.34 9.92 -25.94
C LYS A 611 2.41 8.77 -26.26
N VAL A 612 2.92 7.78 -26.98
CA VAL A 612 2.24 6.50 -27.22
C VAL A 612 2.56 5.55 -26.06
N VAL A 613 1.54 4.88 -25.56
CA VAL A 613 1.62 3.87 -24.50
C VAL A 613 1.06 2.57 -25.08
N ASN A 614 1.92 1.56 -25.22
CA ASN A 614 1.58 0.28 -25.85
C ASN A 614 1.01 -0.71 -24.82
N PRO A 615 0.37 -1.83 -25.25
CA PRO A 615 -0.03 -2.89 -24.33
C PRO A 615 1.11 -3.36 -23.43
N GLY A 616 0.83 -3.44 -22.13
CA GLY A 616 1.81 -3.82 -21.10
C GLY A 616 2.68 -2.67 -20.60
N GLU A 617 2.48 -1.44 -21.11
CA GLU A 617 3.23 -0.26 -20.71
C GLU A 617 2.41 0.69 -19.82
N GLN A 618 3.13 1.52 -19.07
CA GLN A 618 2.58 2.61 -18.27
C GLN A 618 3.31 3.91 -18.64
N ALA A 619 2.60 5.02 -18.53
CA ALA A 619 3.17 6.35 -18.64
C ALA A 619 2.77 7.20 -17.44
N PHE A 620 3.70 8.03 -17.00
CA PHE A 620 3.47 9.06 -16.01
C PHE A 620 4.09 10.35 -16.53
N VAL A 621 3.27 11.36 -16.80
CA VAL A 621 3.70 12.57 -17.50
C VAL A 621 3.23 13.84 -16.79
N TYR A 622 4.00 14.90 -16.95
CA TYR A 622 3.60 16.26 -16.57
C TYR A 622 3.08 17.00 -17.81
N MET A 623 1.81 17.39 -17.80
CA MET A 623 1.12 18.12 -18.86
C MET A 623 1.52 19.60 -18.84
N LEU A 624 1.87 20.15 -20.00
CA LEU A 624 2.31 21.55 -20.10
C LEU A 624 1.19 22.55 -20.40
N LYS A 625 -0.02 22.08 -20.74
CA LYS A 625 -1.13 22.94 -21.17
C LYS A 625 -1.41 24.10 -20.19
N ASP A 626 -1.46 23.79 -18.90
CA ASP A 626 -1.82 24.76 -17.83
C ASP A 626 -0.61 25.63 -17.42
N VAL A 627 0.60 25.27 -17.83
CA VAL A 627 1.81 26.05 -17.55
C VAL A 627 1.75 27.38 -18.28
N TYR A 628 1.33 27.35 -19.55
CA TYR A 628 1.30 28.52 -20.42
C TYR A 628 0.21 29.54 -20.05
N GLU A 629 -0.84 29.11 -19.36
CA GLU A 629 -1.94 30.00 -18.96
C GLU A 629 -1.49 31.07 -17.96
N THR A 630 -0.68 30.66 -16.98
CA THR A 630 -0.14 31.59 -15.98
C THR A 630 1.05 32.41 -16.50
N ASN A 631 1.82 31.84 -17.43
CA ASN A 631 3.08 32.40 -17.94
C ASN A 631 4.08 32.83 -16.84
N ILE A 632 3.99 32.26 -15.63
CA ILE A 632 4.90 32.55 -14.50
C ILE A 632 6.04 31.51 -14.51
N PRO A 633 7.32 31.96 -14.61
CA PRO A 633 8.50 31.10 -14.48
C PRO A 633 8.50 30.30 -13.18
N ARG A 634 8.76 28.99 -13.27
CA ARG A 634 8.77 28.08 -12.11
C ARG A 634 9.40 26.73 -12.44
N VAL A 635 9.88 26.02 -11.43
CA VAL A 635 10.27 24.61 -11.55
C VAL A 635 9.01 23.75 -11.72
N LEU A 636 9.00 22.88 -12.73
CA LEU A 636 7.86 22.03 -13.06
C LEU A 636 7.97 20.65 -12.41
N CYS A 637 9.15 20.04 -12.52
CA CYS A 637 9.47 18.72 -11.97
C CYS A 637 10.98 18.55 -11.86
N GLY A 638 11.43 17.70 -10.94
CA GLY A 638 12.84 17.32 -10.85
C GLY A 638 13.14 16.38 -9.69
N GLY A 639 14.40 15.94 -9.59
CA GLY A 639 14.91 15.04 -8.56
C GLY A 639 15.34 15.71 -7.24
N ALA A 640 14.94 16.96 -7.01
CA ALA A 640 15.25 17.73 -5.81
C ALA A 640 14.03 18.47 -5.26
N ARG A 641 13.93 18.57 -3.93
CA ARG A 641 12.91 19.37 -3.26
C ARG A 641 13.23 20.85 -3.41
N ILE A 642 12.31 21.58 -4.02
CA ILE A 642 12.43 23.03 -4.26
C ILE A 642 11.88 23.80 -3.06
N SER A 643 12.57 24.87 -2.68
CA SER A 643 12.16 25.83 -1.65
C SER A 643 12.62 27.24 -2.00
N HIS A 644 12.00 28.25 -1.39
CA HIS A 644 12.35 29.67 -1.63
C HIS A 644 12.35 30.05 -3.11
N GLU A 645 11.40 29.50 -3.88
CA GLU A 645 11.23 29.87 -5.29
C GLU A 645 10.68 31.29 -5.38
N THR A 646 11.41 32.17 -6.06
CA THR A 646 11.05 33.58 -6.26
C THR A 646 11.31 33.97 -7.71
N TYR A 647 10.33 34.62 -8.32
CA TYR A 647 10.45 35.23 -9.64
C TYR A 647 10.45 36.75 -9.51
N ASP A 648 11.50 37.40 -9.99
CA ASP A 648 11.61 38.84 -10.16
C ASP A 648 11.30 39.21 -11.61
N ALA A 649 10.22 39.96 -11.82
CA ALA A 649 9.76 40.36 -13.14
C ALA A 649 10.54 41.55 -13.72
N ASP A 650 11.15 42.39 -12.88
CA ASP A 650 11.92 43.55 -13.32
C ASP A 650 13.30 43.09 -13.86
N ASP A 651 13.91 42.13 -13.15
CA ASP A 651 15.22 41.56 -13.50
C ASP A 651 15.13 40.28 -14.35
N TRP A 652 13.92 39.80 -14.67
CA TRP A 652 13.66 38.56 -15.41
C TRP A 652 14.42 37.36 -14.84
N MET A 653 14.38 37.23 -13.51
CA MET A 653 15.21 36.29 -12.77
C MET A 653 14.36 35.34 -11.94
N LEU A 654 14.56 34.03 -12.14
CA LEU A 654 14.02 32.98 -11.28
C LEU A 654 15.14 32.46 -10.37
N THR A 655 14.86 32.44 -9.06
CA THR A 655 15.79 31.96 -8.04
C THR A 655 15.11 30.91 -7.17
N TYR A 656 15.81 29.84 -6.83
CA TYR A 656 15.32 28.82 -5.89
C TYR A 656 16.45 28.03 -5.23
N LEU A 657 16.11 27.35 -4.13
CA LEU A 657 17.00 26.41 -3.44
C LEU A 657 16.53 24.98 -3.66
N ALA A 658 17.34 24.18 -4.35
CA ALA A 658 17.11 22.76 -4.59
C ALA A 658 17.89 21.91 -3.59
N LYS A 659 17.20 21.04 -2.83
CA LYS A 659 17.82 20.09 -1.90
C LYS A 659 17.49 18.65 -2.28
N GLY A 660 18.50 17.78 -2.25
CA GLY A 660 18.32 16.36 -2.50
C GLY A 660 19.50 15.56 -1.98
N PRO A 661 19.44 14.21 -2.01
CA PRO A 661 20.45 13.37 -1.41
C PRO A 661 21.80 13.49 -2.11
N ASP A 662 22.87 13.59 -1.34
CA ASP A 662 24.24 13.57 -1.89
C ASP A 662 24.49 12.31 -2.73
N LYS A 663 25.41 12.40 -3.69
CA LYS A 663 25.78 11.30 -4.62
C LYS A 663 24.66 10.79 -5.53
N THR A 664 23.59 11.58 -5.67
CA THR A 664 22.58 11.45 -6.71
C THR A 664 22.63 12.65 -7.66
N ILE A 665 21.90 12.59 -8.78
CA ILE A 665 21.79 13.68 -9.74
C ILE A 665 20.40 14.30 -9.62
N ASN A 666 20.33 15.64 -9.60
CA ASN A 666 19.11 16.35 -9.91
C ASN A 666 19.02 16.50 -11.43
N SER A 667 17.97 15.94 -12.02
CA SER A 667 17.50 16.35 -13.34
C SER A 667 16.18 17.06 -13.15
N GLU A 668 16.05 18.27 -13.69
CA GLU A 668 14.86 19.09 -13.53
C GLU A 668 14.47 19.84 -14.81
N ARG A 669 13.18 20.16 -14.90
CA ARG A 669 12.60 21.00 -15.96
C ARG A 669 11.99 22.24 -15.33
N VAL A 670 12.39 23.39 -15.86
CA VAL A 670 11.97 24.70 -15.39
C VAL A 670 11.27 25.41 -16.54
N TYR A 671 10.08 25.94 -16.30
CA TYR A 671 9.43 26.83 -17.26
C TYR A 671 10.10 28.20 -17.23
N VAL A 672 10.65 28.63 -18.36
CA VAL A 672 11.18 29.99 -18.55
C VAL A 672 10.78 30.50 -19.94
N PRO A 673 10.06 31.64 -20.04
CA PRO A 673 9.39 32.06 -21.27
C PRO A 673 10.35 32.44 -22.41
N PHE A 674 11.61 32.74 -22.07
CA PHE A 674 12.68 33.09 -22.99
C PHE A 674 13.94 32.24 -22.73
N PRO A 675 14.83 32.08 -23.73
CA PRO A 675 16.08 31.37 -23.54
C PRO A 675 16.95 32.07 -22.47
N PRO A 676 17.49 31.34 -21.47
CA PRO A 676 18.32 31.95 -20.44
C PRO A 676 19.63 32.48 -21.03
N TYR A 677 20.00 33.71 -20.65
CA TYR A 677 21.30 34.31 -21.01
C TYR A 677 22.33 34.17 -19.90
N LYS A 678 21.91 33.83 -18.67
CA LYS A 678 22.81 33.57 -17.54
C LYS A 678 22.24 32.53 -16.58
N LEU A 679 23.06 31.53 -16.27
CA LEU A 679 22.77 30.48 -15.30
C LEU A 679 23.86 30.50 -14.23
N THR A 680 23.47 30.38 -12.96
CA THR A 680 24.43 30.27 -11.85
C THR A 680 23.91 29.27 -10.83
N LEU A 681 24.68 28.21 -10.61
CA LEU A 681 24.38 27.18 -9.62
C LEU A 681 25.54 27.14 -8.62
N LYS A 682 25.21 27.30 -7.33
CA LYS A 682 26.21 27.30 -6.25
C LYS A 682 25.71 26.55 -5.02
N THR A 683 26.61 25.95 -4.27
CA THR A 683 26.27 25.48 -2.90
C THR A 683 25.94 26.66 -2.01
N ILE A 684 25.34 26.39 -0.85
CA ILE A 684 25.08 27.42 0.15
C ILE A 684 26.35 28.10 0.67
N ASN A 685 27.50 27.43 0.55
CA ASN A 685 28.81 27.96 0.93
C ASN A 685 29.50 28.74 -0.22
N GLY A 686 28.84 28.87 -1.38
CA GLY A 686 29.30 29.67 -2.52
C GLY A 686 30.17 28.91 -3.54
N GLU A 687 30.37 27.61 -3.38
CA GLU A 687 31.10 26.78 -4.35
C GLU A 687 30.29 26.64 -5.63
N ILE A 688 30.92 26.80 -6.79
CA ILE A 688 30.26 26.64 -8.09
C ILE A 688 30.00 25.16 -8.36
N ILE A 689 28.80 24.84 -8.81
CA ILE A 689 28.40 23.48 -9.20
C ILE A 689 28.52 23.34 -10.71
N ASP A 690 29.11 22.23 -11.17
CA ASP A 690 29.07 21.84 -12.58
C ASP A 690 27.67 21.34 -12.96
N PHE A 691 27.18 21.79 -14.12
CA PHE A 691 25.87 21.45 -14.63
C PHE A 691 25.86 21.37 -16.15
N SER A 692 24.95 20.58 -16.70
CA SER A 692 24.54 20.67 -18.10
C SER A 692 23.15 21.27 -18.21
N HIS A 693 22.86 21.87 -19.36
CA HIS A 693 21.56 22.47 -19.62
C HIS A 693 21.17 22.38 -21.08
N THR A 694 19.87 22.39 -21.37
CA THR A 694 19.33 22.52 -22.71
C THR A 694 17.98 23.23 -22.66
N TYR A 695 17.81 24.28 -23.46
CA TYR A 695 16.54 24.99 -23.57
C TYR A 695 15.75 24.47 -24.76
N ASP A 696 14.50 24.05 -24.53
CA ASP A 696 13.56 23.69 -25.58
C ASP A 696 12.66 24.88 -25.89
N VAL A 697 12.81 25.42 -27.10
CA VAL A 697 12.10 26.61 -27.58
C VAL A 697 10.60 26.37 -27.74
N VAL A 698 10.20 25.13 -28.04
CA VAL A 698 8.80 24.77 -28.30
C VAL A 698 8.03 24.67 -27.00
N SER A 699 8.58 23.98 -26.00
CA SER A 699 7.97 23.90 -24.68
C SER A 699 8.24 25.11 -23.80
N LYS A 700 9.21 25.96 -24.17
CA LYS A 700 9.75 27.05 -23.34
C LYS A 700 10.22 26.54 -21.97
N THR A 701 10.91 25.40 -21.97
CA THR A 701 11.44 24.82 -20.74
C THR A 701 12.95 24.63 -20.82
N LEU A 702 13.61 25.00 -19.73
CA LEU A 702 15.02 24.71 -19.49
C LEU A 702 15.13 23.36 -18.78
N HIS A 703 15.93 22.46 -19.34
CA HIS A 703 16.44 21.30 -18.65
C HIS A 703 17.73 21.65 -17.94
N LEU A 704 17.86 21.28 -16.67
CA LEU A 704 19.09 21.37 -15.89
C LEU A 704 19.43 20.00 -15.33
N LYS A 705 20.71 19.62 -15.39
CA LYS A 705 21.22 18.39 -14.78
C LYS A 705 22.51 18.68 -14.01
N TYR A 706 22.52 18.37 -12.72
CA TYR A 706 23.65 18.63 -11.82
C TYR A 706 23.63 17.73 -10.58
N PRO A 707 24.76 17.56 -9.86
CA PRO A 707 24.80 16.75 -8.64
C PRO A 707 23.92 17.33 -7.52
N ASN A 708 23.11 16.48 -6.88
CA ASN A 708 22.36 16.85 -5.71
C ASN A 708 23.27 17.18 -4.51
N LYS A 709 22.78 18.07 -3.65
CA LYS A 709 23.39 18.43 -2.36
C LYS A 709 22.32 18.51 -1.28
N SER A 710 22.51 17.79 -0.19
CA SER A 710 21.61 17.78 0.97
C SER A 710 21.56 19.14 1.66
N GLU A 711 22.69 19.85 1.70
CA GLU A 711 22.77 21.24 2.17
C GLU A 711 22.03 22.22 1.26
N GLY A 712 21.99 21.91 -0.04
CA GLY A 712 21.25 22.62 -1.09
C GLY A 712 22.12 23.31 -2.13
N VAL A 713 21.54 23.46 -3.32
CA VAL A 713 22.08 24.21 -4.45
C VAL A 713 21.18 25.42 -4.71
N LEU A 714 21.74 26.62 -4.60
CA LEU A 714 21.09 27.85 -5.02
C LEU A 714 21.20 27.98 -6.53
N VAL A 715 20.05 28.05 -7.21
CA VAL A 715 19.93 28.16 -8.65
C VAL A 715 19.38 29.53 -9.00
N ASN A 716 20.08 30.26 -9.85
CA ASN A 716 19.66 31.54 -10.41
C ASN A 716 19.61 31.45 -11.94
N ILE A 717 18.47 31.82 -12.53
CA ILE A 717 18.21 31.75 -13.96
C ILE A 717 17.74 33.13 -14.42
N ALA A 718 18.50 33.78 -15.29
CA ALA A 718 18.10 35.04 -15.94
C ALA A 718 17.85 34.80 -17.44
N PHE A 719 16.73 35.30 -17.97
CA PHE A 719 16.20 34.98 -19.31
C PHE A 719 15.58 36.16 -20.04
#